data_AF-A0A367RU93-F1
#
_entry.id   AF-A0A367RU93-F1
#
_cell.length_a   1.000
_cell.length_b   1.000
_cell.length_c   1.000
_cell.angle_alpha   90.00
_cell.angle_beta   90.00
_cell.angle_gamma   90.00
#
_symmetry.space_group_name_H-M   'P 1'
#
loop_
_entity.id
_entity.type
_entity.pdbx_description
1 polymer ?
#
loop_
_entity_poly.entity_id
_entity_poly.type
_entity_poly.pdbx_seq_one_letter_code
_entity_poly.pdbx_strand_id
1 'polypeptide(L)'
;MGASLRDATRTPSRRVGTQRLNAKVHKGVSLRTSALPLAFLCVLLLLLPLPASAAQTQPERTPLTLELLQERLRTPILREGNLTVDLQKMAIDLRPENASFRDAFYQLLRKELGTKPLGLDLSYALILGDFVGSDLGLRTLLYAKAIAPIFTATEQEKLERLRFVCLESLAIALPNSKDCRSLLGTESTPASEIAVFRGVLTLVQTRFNGEVKFSNTFFLQSVDAQGATFLQPTNWTETRFARPVSFISANFQQPSNFQGSIFFEKANFKKIKFRELADFQGSIFETTANFNQAIFKQLAKFSSVQWQGNADFSEVDFANQAQFTKADFNQFLLLTEATFEQGVSFREAEFNQLVNLQGANILNQADFSDARFAKEACLSVPGLTFNSNKAKILGNPGEIGQMFCIPTLQGNQNILRNLGQNFRQQQQVADANELEYTKQRLRLIEFGHRLTATNINSATVANLMNLGFSATQAEAIAQRRLVKSFRNSSELLTIADIDLEKYTQLSDRLIVGETLSIVGWLLQAWSWLALSVLLLLSGYGTNFWLVFGVGGLAIAYFGLLFWLVDRYRRLHPVPIIPTSYETISILVSFSVLEFFSLLAIFRNAEQPWLTLGCLLIIIVPVPMALLIRLYQQGRYHDLMNVSYFTEDGTFRQLRLLIGRLPVIPRNQTFRERYMPLLCDRRWNWLNYYDFSLNNLVKLGFNDIRLRDEHLPGIISALAWYQWSLGLIYITLVLWTLSRTIPGLNLLIYLK
;
A
#
# COMPACT_ATOMS: atom_id res chain seq x y z
N MET A 1 -18.69 -34.34 -67.31
CA MET A 1 -18.83 -32.95 -67.79
C MET A 1 -17.48 -32.29 -67.62
N GLY A 2 -16.80 -31.96 -68.72
CA GLY A 2 -15.41 -31.50 -68.73
C GLY A 2 -15.21 -30.13 -69.41
N ALA A 3 -13.92 -29.76 -69.51
CA ALA A 3 -13.28 -28.57 -70.12
C ALA A 3 -13.32 -27.29 -69.25
N SER A 4 -12.22 -26.63 -68.83
CA SER A 4 -10.93 -26.21 -69.44
C SER A 4 -11.04 -25.14 -70.53
N LEU A 5 -10.34 -23.99 -70.31
CA LEU A 5 -9.64 -23.09 -71.27
C LEU A 5 -9.38 -21.72 -70.57
N ARG A 6 -8.12 -21.28 -70.35
CA ARG A 6 -7.26 -20.41 -71.22
C ARG A 6 -7.76 -18.95 -71.32
N ASP A 7 -6.97 -17.89 -71.47
CA ASP A 7 -5.54 -17.57 -71.44
C ASP A 7 -5.41 -16.02 -71.48
N ALA A 8 -4.27 -15.53 -71.02
CA ALA A 8 -3.49 -14.33 -71.40
C ALA A 8 -4.10 -13.09 -72.13
N THR A 9 -3.77 -11.87 -71.66
CA THR A 9 -2.71 -10.97 -72.23
C THR A 9 -2.93 -9.49 -71.86
N ARG A 10 -1.87 -8.82 -71.35
CA ARG A 10 -1.26 -7.58 -71.91
C ARG A 10 -0.35 -6.87 -70.89
N THR A 11 0.96 -6.96 -71.11
CA THR A 11 1.98 -5.91 -70.84
C THR A 11 1.98 -4.92 -72.03
N PRO A 12 2.82 -3.84 -72.14
CA PRO A 12 3.96 -3.38 -71.31
C PRO A 12 4.08 -1.84 -71.09
N SER A 13 4.96 -1.37 -70.19
CA SER A 13 5.81 -0.17 -70.45
C SER A 13 6.99 -0.09 -69.45
N ARG A 14 8.25 -0.14 -69.96
CA ARG A 14 9.33 0.88 -69.86
C ARG A 14 9.78 1.22 -68.42
N ARG A 15 11.06 1.18 -68.01
CA ARG A 15 12.31 1.60 -68.66
C ARG A 15 13.54 1.16 -67.82
N VAL A 16 14.68 1.05 -68.50
CA VAL A 16 16.05 0.76 -68.05
C VAL A 16 16.71 1.99 -67.41
N GLY A 17 17.67 1.80 -66.48
CA GLY A 17 18.67 2.84 -66.18
C GLY A 17 19.42 2.71 -64.84
N THR A 18 20.59 2.07 -64.88
CA THR A 18 21.66 2.08 -63.87
C THR A 18 22.48 3.38 -63.91
N GLN A 19 23.05 3.79 -62.75
CA GLN A 19 24.34 4.50 -62.51
C GLN A 19 24.22 5.51 -61.34
N ARG A 20 24.91 5.28 -60.22
CA ARG A 20 26.30 5.67 -59.86
C ARG A 20 26.48 7.16 -59.50
N LEU A 21 26.96 7.33 -58.25
CA LEU A 21 27.91 8.34 -57.76
C LEU A 21 28.08 9.63 -58.57
N ASN A 22 27.80 10.76 -57.91
CA ASN A 22 28.73 11.89 -57.90
C ASN A 22 28.48 12.81 -56.69
N ALA A 23 29.49 12.92 -55.84
CA ALA A 23 29.88 14.18 -55.22
C ALA A 23 31.41 14.18 -55.07
N LYS A 24 32.09 14.82 -56.02
CA LYS A 24 33.52 15.16 -56.00
C LYS A 24 33.61 16.69 -55.84
N VAL A 25 34.22 17.21 -54.77
CA VAL A 25 35.65 17.62 -54.66
C VAL A 25 35.95 18.99 -55.29
N HIS A 26 36.51 19.89 -54.48
CA HIS A 26 37.79 20.61 -54.67
C HIS A 26 38.08 21.42 -53.38
N LYS A 27 39.29 21.66 -52.88
CA LYS A 27 40.65 21.11 -52.97
C LYS A 27 41.44 21.91 -51.92
N GLY A 28 42.35 21.31 -51.17
CA GLY A 28 43.17 22.03 -50.20
C GLY A 28 44.23 21.18 -49.49
N VAL A 29 45.27 20.81 -50.23
CA VAL A 29 46.68 20.66 -49.81
C VAL A 29 47.00 19.81 -48.56
N SER A 30 47.47 18.58 -48.84
CA SER A 30 48.68 17.93 -48.30
C SER A 30 49.38 18.54 -47.06
N LEU A 31 49.31 17.83 -45.92
CA LEU A 31 50.46 17.60 -45.06
C LEU A 31 50.55 16.10 -44.70
N ARG A 32 51.56 15.44 -45.26
CA ARG A 32 52.12 14.20 -44.72
C ARG A 32 52.74 14.53 -43.36
N THR A 33 52.41 13.78 -42.31
CA THR A 33 53.33 13.08 -41.39
C THR A 33 52.60 12.57 -40.13
N SER A 34 53.05 11.42 -39.63
CA SER A 34 52.86 10.87 -38.27
C SER A 34 51.46 10.45 -37.81
N ALA A 35 50.93 9.36 -38.37
CA ALA A 35 49.87 8.55 -37.74
C ALA A 35 50.33 7.12 -37.38
N LEU A 36 51.65 6.92 -37.28
CA LEU A 36 52.26 5.66 -36.81
C LEU A 36 52.50 5.55 -35.29
N PRO A 37 52.47 6.61 -34.44
CA PRO A 37 52.66 6.40 -33.00
C PRO A 37 51.37 6.06 -32.26
N LEU A 38 50.18 6.37 -32.80
CA LEU A 38 48.92 6.20 -32.07
C LEU A 38 48.40 4.74 -32.11
N ALA A 39 48.58 4.04 -33.22
CA ALA A 39 48.21 2.63 -33.33
C ALA A 39 49.16 1.72 -32.53
N PHE A 40 50.45 2.10 -32.44
CA PHE A 40 51.42 1.38 -31.61
C PHE A 40 51.19 1.63 -30.11
N LEU A 41 50.75 2.84 -29.72
CA LEU A 41 50.38 3.15 -28.34
C LEU A 41 49.17 2.32 -27.87
N CYS A 42 48.17 2.10 -28.72
CA CYS A 42 47.00 1.27 -28.38
C CYS A 42 47.33 -0.23 -28.25
N VAL A 43 48.29 -0.75 -29.03
CA VAL A 43 48.73 -2.14 -28.91
C VAL A 43 49.69 -2.32 -27.71
N LEU A 44 50.49 -1.31 -27.37
CA LEU A 44 51.34 -1.34 -26.17
C LEU A 44 50.53 -1.23 -24.86
N LEU A 45 49.39 -0.51 -24.88
CA LEU A 45 48.46 -0.42 -23.74
C LEU A 45 47.66 -1.71 -23.51
N LEU A 46 47.55 -2.59 -24.51
CA LEU A 46 46.95 -3.93 -24.39
C LEU A 46 47.95 -5.00 -23.90
N LEU A 47 49.25 -4.68 -23.86
CA LEU A 47 50.34 -5.55 -23.41
C LEU A 47 50.89 -5.15 -22.03
N LEU A 48 50.36 -4.09 -21.41
CA LEU A 48 50.63 -3.80 -20.00
C LEU A 48 49.82 -4.77 -19.14
N PRO A 49 50.43 -5.50 -18.20
CA PRO A 49 49.66 -6.27 -17.24
C PRO A 49 48.82 -5.27 -16.46
N LEU A 50 47.49 -5.38 -16.56
CA LEU A 50 46.58 -4.76 -15.60
C LEU A 50 47.15 -5.07 -14.21
N PRO A 51 47.23 -4.09 -13.27
CA PRO A 51 47.59 -4.43 -11.91
C PRO A 51 46.56 -5.47 -11.48
N ALA A 52 47.02 -6.70 -11.26
CA ALA A 52 46.20 -7.73 -10.66
C ALA A 52 45.57 -7.06 -9.44
N SER A 53 44.22 -7.06 -9.38
CA SER A 53 43.48 -6.71 -8.18
C SER A 53 44.29 -7.17 -6.99
N ALA A 54 44.74 -6.24 -6.16
CA ALA A 54 45.56 -6.52 -5.00
C ALA A 54 45.00 -7.77 -4.34
N ALA A 55 45.70 -8.90 -4.49
CA ALA A 55 45.33 -10.12 -3.81
C ALA A 55 45.36 -9.73 -2.34
N GLN A 56 44.20 -9.71 -1.69
CA GLN A 56 44.11 -9.52 -0.25
C GLN A 56 45.14 -10.48 0.34
N THR A 57 46.17 -9.92 0.99
CA THR A 57 47.17 -10.67 1.73
C THR A 57 46.42 -11.66 2.60
N GLN A 58 46.41 -12.92 2.19
CA GLN A 58 45.73 -13.96 2.97
C GLN A 58 46.42 -13.96 4.33
N PRO A 59 45.67 -13.90 5.44
CA PRO A 59 46.28 -13.93 6.76
C PRO A 59 47.17 -15.18 6.84
N GLU A 60 48.38 -15.02 7.36
CA GLU A 60 49.28 -16.14 7.60
C GLU A 60 48.57 -17.10 8.59
N ARG A 61 48.35 -18.33 8.15
CA ARG A 61 47.58 -19.34 8.90
C ARG A 61 48.48 -20.52 9.23
N THR A 62 48.46 -20.94 10.48
CA THR A 62 49.22 -22.11 10.95
C THR A 62 48.41 -23.39 10.71
N PRO A 63 48.97 -24.44 10.10
CA PRO A 63 48.27 -25.72 9.95
C PRO A 63 48.02 -26.35 11.32
N LEU A 64 46.78 -26.81 11.54
CA LEU A 64 46.40 -27.46 12.79
C LEU A 64 46.88 -28.92 12.79
N THR A 65 47.83 -29.25 13.66
CA THR A 65 48.25 -30.63 13.92
C THR A 65 47.44 -31.24 15.06
N LEU A 66 47.42 -32.57 15.17
CA LEU A 66 46.70 -33.28 16.23
C LEU A 66 47.25 -32.92 17.63
N GLU A 67 48.56 -32.77 17.74
CA GLU A 67 49.26 -32.39 18.97
C GLU A 67 48.83 -31.00 19.44
N LEU A 68 48.82 -30.03 18.51
CA LEU A 68 48.37 -28.68 18.79
C LEU A 68 46.90 -28.63 19.18
N LEU A 69 46.03 -29.42 18.53
CA LEU A 69 44.62 -29.52 18.91
C LEU A 69 44.47 -30.05 20.35
N GLN A 70 45.20 -31.10 20.72
CA GLN A 70 45.17 -31.64 22.09
C GLN A 70 45.70 -30.63 23.12
N GLU A 71 46.74 -29.88 22.78
CA GLU A 71 47.27 -28.80 23.62
C GLU A 71 46.21 -27.72 23.86
N ARG A 72 45.56 -27.23 22.80
CA ARG A 72 44.48 -26.22 22.88
C ARG A 72 43.26 -26.73 23.66
N LEU A 73 42.94 -28.01 23.57
CA LEU A 73 41.85 -28.62 24.35
C LEU A 73 42.17 -28.73 25.84
N ARG A 74 43.45 -28.92 26.21
CA ARG A 74 43.91 -28.94 27.60
C ARG A 74 44.04 -27.55 28.21
N THR A 75 44.16 -26.52 27.39
CA THR A 75 44.39 -25.12 27.80
C THR A 75 43.33 -24.16 27.26
N PRO A 76 42.03 -24.36 27.59
CA PRO A 76 40.97 -23.48 27.12
C PRO A 76 41.13 -22.06 27.70
N ILE A 77 40.84 -21.06 26.88
CA ILE A 77 41.00 -19.64 27.24
C ILE A 77 39.65 -19.10 27.72
N LEU A 78 39.68 -18.25 28.75
CA LEU A 78 38.49 -17.52 29.18
C LEU A 78 38.27 -16.31 28.26
N ARG A 79 37.17 -16.30 27.49
CA ARG A 79 36.78 -15.18 26.64
C ARG A 79 35.34 -14.79 26.96
N GLU A 80 35.14 -13.52 27.32
CA GLU A 80 33.82 -12.99 27.73
C GLU A 80 33.12 -13.83 28.82
N GLY A 81 33.92 -14.38 29.75
CA GLY A 81 33.41 -15.21 30.86
C GLY A 81 33.14 -16.68 30.51
N ASN A 82 33.34 -17.11 29.26
CA ASN A 82 33.16 -18.50 28.83
C ASN A 82 34.51 -19.16 28.51
N LEU A 83 34.71 -20.41 28.97
CA LEU A 83 35.86 -21.22 28.58
C LEU A 83 35.71 -21.65 27.12
N THR A 84 36.72 -21.38 26.30
CA THR A 84 36.66 -21.53 24.84
C THR A 84 37.94 -22.18 24.31
N VAL A 85 37.80 -23.13 23.40
CA VAL A 85 38.92 -23.70 22.64
C VAL A 85 39.31 -22.72 21.54
N ASP A 86 40.52 -22.17 21.65
CA ASP A 86 41.04 -21.20 20.68
C ASP A 86 41.73 -21.90 19.51
N LEU A 87 41.07 -21.89 18.34
CA LEU A 87 41.57 -22.35 17.05
C LEU A 87 41.65 -21.20 16.03
N GLN A 88 41.86 -19.97 16.50
CA GLN A 88 41.96 -18.80 15.64
C GLN A 88 43.13 -18.88 14.67
N LYS A 89 42.94 -18.32 13.46
CA LYS A 89 43.97 -18.24 12.40
C LYS A 89 44.58 -19.62 12.02
N MET A 90 43.89 -20.71 12.32
CA MET A 90 44.34 -22.06 11.97
C MET A 90 43.91 -22.45 10.54
N ALA A 91 44.70 -23.27 9.87
CA ALA A 91 44.29 -24.01 8.68
C ALA A 91 43.96 -25.45 9.09
N ILE A 92 42.68 -25.82 9.01
CA ILE A 92 42.15 -27.12 9.45
C ILE A 92 41.81 -27.94 8.21
N ASP A 93 42.51 -29.05 8.01
CA ASP A 93 42.33 -29.90 6.84
C ASP A 93 41.45 -31.12 7.12
N LEU A 94 40.16 -31.01 6.79
CA LEU A 94 39.12 -32.02 6.96
C LEU A 94 38.76 -32.73 5.65
N ARG A 95 39.57 -32.58 4.60
CA ARG A 95 39.30 -33.21 3.31
C ARG A 95 39.42 -34.75 3.41
N PRO A 96 38.76 -35.52 2.52
CA PRO A 96 38.82 -36.97 2.54
C PRO A 96 40.23 -37.56 2.46
N GLU A 97 41.19 -36.85 1.85
CA GLU A 97 42.59 -37.27 1.77
C GLU A 97 43.28 -37.29 3.15
N ASN A 98 42.75 -36.54 4.13
CA ASN A 98 43.26 -36.47 5.50
C ASN A 98 42.24 -37.06 6.51
N ALA A 99 41.64 -38.19 6.16
CA ALA A 99 40.59 -38.83 6.96
C ALA A 99 41.02 -39.17 8.40
N SER A 100 42.28 -39.58 8.62
CA SER A 100 42.78 -39.93 9.96
C SER A 100 42.77 -38.72 10.92
N PHE A 101 43.26 -37.56 10.47
CA PHE A 101 43.19 -36.33 11.24
C PHE A 101 41.75 -35.85 11.41
N ARG A 102 40.95 -35.87 10.33
CA ARG A 102 39.54 -35.46 10.36
C ARG A 102 38.75 -36.25 11.43
N ASP A 103 38.86 -37.57 11.42
CA ASP A 103 38.09 -38.42 12.34
C ASP A 103 38.57 -38.21 13.78
N ALA A 104 39.89 -38.07 13.99
CA ALA A 104 40.44 -37.73 15.30
C ALA A 104 40.01 -36.33 15.79
N PHE A 105 39.93 -35.35 14.89
CA PHE A 105 39.47 -33.98 15.16
C PHE A 105 38.03 -34.00 15.70
N TYR A 106 37.10 -34.67 15.01
CA TYR A 106 35.71 -34.78 15.46
C TYR A 106 35.59 -35.58 16.76
N GLN A 107 36.31 -36.69 16.91
CA GLN A 107 36.27 -37.50 18.13
C GLN A 107 36.73 -36.72 19.37
N LEU A 108 37.85 -36.00 19.27
CA LEU A 108 38.40 -35.22 20.39
C LEU A 108 37.48 -34.05 20.76
N LEU A 109 37.01 -33.29 19.77
CA LEU A 109 36.12 -32.16 20.01
C LEU A 109 34.77 -32.61 20.58
N ARG A 110 34.16 -33.66 20.01
CA ARG A 110 32.88 -34.20 20.51
C ARG A 110 32.97 -34.65 21.97
N LYS A 111 34.09 -35.24 22.37
CA LYS A 111 34.33 -35.68 23.76
C LYS A 111 34.34 -34.49 24.73
N GLU A 112 35.06 -33.42 24.40
CA GLU A 112 35.20 -32.26 25.29
C GLU A 112 33.98 -31.32 25.23
N LEU A 113 33.52 -30.95 24.03
CA LEU A 113 32.38 -30.03 23.81
C LEU A 113 31.04 -30.66 24.23
N GLY A 114 30.90 -31.98 24.13
CA GLY A 114 29.68 -32.68 24.55
C GLY A 114 29.56 -32.82 26.07
N THR A 115 30.67 -32.93 26.79
CA THR A 115 30.67 -33.16 28.25
C THR A 115 30.73 -31.86 29.05
N LYS A 116 31.44 -30.85 28.56
CA LYS A 116 31.66 -29.56 29.23
C LYS A 116 30.98 -28.43 28.46
N PRO A 117 30.54 -27.34 29.12
CA PRO A 117 30.03 -26.14 28.45
C PRO A 117 31.18 -25.30 27.87
N LEU A 118 31.91 -25.90 26.91
CA LEU A 118 33.12 -25.34 26.32
C LEU A 118 32.78 -24.72 24.96
N GLY A 119 33.22 -23.49 24.73
CA GLY A 119 33.08 -22.80 23.44
C GLY A 119 34.12 -23.22 22.41
N LEU A 120 33.89 -22.85 21.16
CA LEU A 120 34.80 -23.09 20.04
C LEU A 120 35.00 -21.79 19.26
N ASP A 121 36.25 -21.36 19.13
CA ASP A 121 36.61 -20.15 18.39
C ASP A 121 37.48 -20.50 17.17
N LEU A 122 36.89 -20.30 15.99
CA LEU A 122 37.48 -20.53 14.67
C LEU A 122 37.74 -19.20 13.94
N SER A 123 37.85 -18.08 14.66
CA SER A 123 37.97 -16.77 14.00
C SER A 123 39.20 -16.71 13.09
N TYR A 124 39.02 -16.17 11.88
CA TYR A 124 40.04 -16.10 10.82
C TYR A 124 40.59 -17.45 10.32
N ALA A 125 40.01 -18.58 10.76
CA ALA A 125 40.44 -19.91 10.34
C ALA A 125 40.08 -20.22 8.88
N LEU A 126 40.81 -21.17 8.30
CA LEU A 126 40.53 -21.78 7.00
C LEU A 126 40.17 -23.24 7.22
N ILE A 127 38.96 -23.64 6.84
CA ILE A 127 38.51 -25.02 6.94
C ILE A 127 38.45 -25.60 5.54
N LEU A 128 39.30 -26.60 5.29
CA LEU A 128 39.38 -27.33 4.03
C LEU A 128 38.53 -28.61 4.17
N GLY A 129 37.63 -28.87 3.22
CA GLY A 129 36.71 -30.00 3.30
C GLY A 129 35.44 -29.69 4.11
N ASP A 130 34.60 -30.71 4.29
CA ASP A 130 33.28 -30.56 4.90
C ASP A 130 33.36 -30.39 6.42
N PHE A 131 32.57 -29.44 6.94
CA PHE A 131 32.44 -29.16 8.36
C PHE A 131 31.06 -29.60 8.88
N VAL A 132 31.04 -30.73 9.58
CA VAL A 132 29.84 -31.32 10.20
C VAL A 132 29.76 -30.88 11.65
N GLY A 133 29.32 -29.64 11.87
CA GLY A 133 29.19 -29.06 13.20
C GLY A 133 28.13 -29.74 14.07
N SER A 134 27.11 -30.36 13.47
CA SER A 134 26.11 -31.17 14.18
C SER A 134 26.70 -32.37 14.93
N ASP A 135 27.89 -32.86 14.53
CA ASP A 135 28.55 -33.99 15.20
C ASP A 135 29.37 -33.57 16.43
N LEU A 136 29.58 -32.26 16.62
CA LEU A 136 30.34 -31.72 17.75
C LEU A 136 29.50 -31.58 19.02
N GLY A 137 28.17 -31.43 18.87
CA GLY A 137 27.24 -31.27 19.97
C GLY A 137 26.96 -32.57 20.73
N LEU A 138 26.48 -32.43 21.97
CA LEU A 138 25.95 -33.54 22.74
C LEU A 138 24.62 -33.99 22.12
N ARG A 139 24.57 -35.22 21.59
CA ARG A 139 23.32 -35.79 21.08
C ARG A 139 22.42 -36.17 22.25
N THR A 140 21.20 -35.65 22.26
CA THR A 140 20.22 -35.93 23.29
C THR A 140 18.81 -35.96 22.70
N LEU A 141 17.93 -36.74 23.32
CA LEU A 141 16.51 -36.73 23.00
C LEU A 141 15.89 -35.54 23.74
N LEU A 142 15.32 -34.59 23.01
CA LEU A 142 14.63 -33.43 23.60
C LEU A 142 13.42 -33.79 24.46
N TYR A 143 12.90 -35.01 24.32
CA TYR A 143 11.51 -35.33 24.64
C TYR A 143 11.32 -36.57 25.53
N ALA A 144 12.33 -37.03 26.26
CA ALA A 144 12.15 -38.04 27.31
C ALA A 144 11.68 -37.38 28.63
N LYS A 145 10.89 -38.10 29.45
CA LYS A 145 10.37 -37.65 30.76
C LYS A 145 11.44 -37.16 31.77
N ALA A 146 12.73 -37.33 31.46
CA ALA A 146 13.83 -36.71 32.16
C ALA A 146 14.82 -36.16 31.13
N ILE A 147 14.92 -34.82 31.04
CA ILE A 147 16.07 -34.17 30.39
C ILE A 147 17.33 -34.69 31.10
N ALA A 148 18.36 -35.08 30.33
CA ALA A 148 19.55 -35.69 30.91
C ALA A 148 20.12 -34.82 32.06
N PRO A 149 20.49 -35.40 33.22
CA PRO A 149 20.98 -34.66 34.38
C PRO A 149 22.31 -33.92 34.14
N ILE A 150 22.91 -34.09 32.96
CA ILE A 150 24.12 -33.38 32.52
C ILE A 150 23.89 -31.89 32.23
N PHE A 151 22.63 -31.48 32.01
CA PHE A 151 22.24 -30.09 31.80
C PHE A 151 21.99 -29.38 33.13
N THR A 152 22.49 -28.15 33.24
CA THR A 152 22.20 -27.25 34.37
C THR A 152 20.74 -26.79 34.35
N ALA A 153 20.21 -26.33 35.48
CA ALA A 153 18.81 -25.85 35.57
C ALA A 153 18.47 -24.78 34.51
N THR A 154 19.38 -23.83 34.26
CA THR A 154 19.18 -22.80 33.22
C THR A 154 19.21 -23.35 31.79
N GLU A 155 19.93 -24.44 31.55
CA GLU A 155 19.93 -25.11 30.24
C GLU A 155 18.64 -25.89 30.06
N GLN A 156 18.14 -26.57 31.10
CA GLN A 156 16.85 -27.26 31.09
C GLN A 156 15.70 -26.30 30.77
N GLU A 157 15.67 -25.11 31.38
CA GLU A 157 14.68 -24.07 31.09
C GLU A 157 14.68 -23.65 29.61
N LYS A 158 15.85 -23.50 28.99
CA LYS A 158 15.95 -23.18 27.54
C LYS A 158 15.41 -24.31 26.67
N LEU A 159 15.66 -25.57 27.04
CA LEU A 159 15.09 -26.74 26.35
C LEU A 159 13.56 -26.79 26.52
N GLU A 160 13.04 -26.45 27.70
CA GLU A 160 11.60 -26.35 27.94
C GLU A 160 10.93 -25.22 27.15
N ARG A 161 11.58 -24.05 27.06
CA ARG A 161 11.12 -22.94 26.20
C ARG A 161 11.03 -23.37 24.74
N LEU A 162 12.01 -24.14 24.25
CA LEU A 162 11.95 -24.72 22.91
C LEU A 162 10.74 -25.64 22.72
N ARG A 163 10.44 -26.48 23.71
CA ARG A 163 9.24 -27.33 23.69
C ARG A 163 7.96 -26.49 23.58
N PHE A 164 7.86 -25.41 24.35
CA PHE A 164 6.70 -24.53 24.35
C PHE A 164 6.47 -23.89 22.97
N VAL A 165 7.50 -23.27 22.39
CA VAL A 165 7.39 -22.61 21.06
C VAL A 165 7.06 -23.63 19.97
N CYS A 166 7.64 -24.84 20.00
CA CYS A 166 7.25 -25.91 19.08
C CYS A 166 5.76 -26.26 19.22
N LEU A 167 5.23 -26.41 20.44
CA LEU A 167 3.82 -26.75 20.68
C LEU A 167 2.87 -25.64 20.22
N GLU A 168 3.23 -24.37 20.48
CA GLU A 168 2.47 -23.22 20.01
C GLU A 168 2.47 -23.12 18.48
N SER A 169 3.63 -23.34 17.85
CA SER A 169 3.74 -23.34 16.39
C SER A 169 2.82 -24.38 15.73
N LEU A 170 2.66 -25.57 16.34
CA LEU A 170 1.75 -26.62 15.86
C LEU A 170 0.27 -26.23 15.86
N ALA A 171 -0.13 -25.32 16.76
CA ALA A 171 -1.51 -24.87 16.87
C ALA A 171 -1.88 -23.83 15.80
N ILE A 172 -0.90 -23.03 15.34
CA ILE A 172 -1.11 -21.90 14.42
C ILE A 172 -0.94 -22.32 12.96
N ALA A 173 0.01 -23.21 12.67
CA ALA A 173 0.18 -23.83 11.36
C ALA A 173 0.88 -25.17 11.55
N LEU A 174 0.47 -26.25 10.88
CA LEU A 174 1.25 -27.50 10.88
C LEU A 174 2.67 -27.21 10.35
N PRO A 175 3.69 -27.05 11.19
CA PRO A 175 5.02 -26.78 10.71
C PRO A 175 5.42 -28.05 9.96
N ASN A 176 6.10 -27.89 8.84
CA ASN A 176 6.78 -29.01 8.21
C ASN A 176 8.02 -29.46 9.02
N SER A 177 8.23 -28.89 10.21
CA SER A 177 9.29 -29.34 11.12
C SER A 177 9.01 -30.76 11.57
N LYS A 178 9.94 -31.67 11.27
CA LYS A 178 9.89 -33.08 11.64
C LYS A 178 9.95 -33.25 13.15
N ASP A 179 10.74 -32.42 13.82
CA ASP A 179 10.94 -32.46 15.27
C ASP A 179 9.77 -31.89 16.07
N CYS A 180 9.15 -30.77 15.65
CA CYS A 180 7.97 -30.31 16.38
C CYS A 180 6.79 -31.30 16.19
N ARG A 181 6.67 -32.00 15.05
CA ARG A 181 5.65 -33.06 14.90
C ARG A 181 5.89 -34.29 15.77
N SER A 182 7.16 -34.64 16.06
CA SER A 182 7.45 -35.80 16.92
C SER A 182 6.95 -35.62 18.36
N LEU A 183 6.71 -34.38 18.80
CA LEU A 183 6.03 -34.06 20.07
C LEU A 183 4.59 -34.56 20.16
N LEU A 184 3.92 -34.77 19.03
CA LEU A 184 2.55 -35.31 18.98
C LEU A 184 2.53 -36.85 18.96
N GLY A 185 3.68 -37.49 18.71
CA GLY A 185 3.80 -38.95 18.65
C GLY A 185 4.07 -39.56 20.03
N THR A 186 3.44 -40.70 20.31
CA THR A 186 3.66 -41.48 21.54
C THR A 186 4.92 -42.36 21.49
N GLU A 187 5.60 -42.47 20.35
CA GLU A 187 6.76 -43.35 20.16
C GLU A 187 8.05 -42.57 19.85
N SER A 188 9.08 -42.82 20.67
CA SER A 188 10.42 -42.26 20.53
C SER A 188 11.16 -42.91 19.36
N THR A 189 11.35 -42.18 18.26
CA THR A 189 12.19 -42.63 17.14
C THR A 189 13.60 -42.03 17.25
N PRO A 190 14.66 -42.72 16.81
CA PRO A 190 16.03 -42.18 16.76
C PRO A 190 16.17 -40.94 15.83
N ALA A 191 15.12 -40.63 15.06
CA ALA A 191 14.99 -39.40 14.30
C ALA A 191 14.68 -38.16 15.17
N SER A 192 14.55 -38.30 16.50
CA SER A 192 14.23 -37.23 17.46
C SER A 192 15.44 -36.76 18.29
N GLU A 193 16.65 -37.18 17.92
CA GLU A 193 17.90 -36.73 18.56
C GLU A 193 18.31 -35.35 18.03
N ILE A 194 18.51 -34.39 18.93
CA ILE A 194 19.10 -33.09 18.62
C ILE A 194 20.57 -33.05 19.05
N ALA A 195 21.41 -32.34 18.30
CA ALA A 195 22.75 -31.99 18.75
C ALA A 195 22.72 -30.72 19.60
N VAL A 196 23.12 -30.78 20.88
CA VAL A 196 23.16 -29.61 21.76
C VAL A 196 24.58 -29.08 21.88
N PHE A 197 24.78 -27.84 21.46
CA PHE A 197 26.04 -27.12 21.61
C PHE A 197 25.94 -26.17 22.82
N ARG A 198 26.73 -26.45 23.86
CA ARG A 198 26.59 -25.79 25.18
C ARG A 198 27.43 -24.51 25.33
N GLY A 199 28.51 -24.38 24.58
CA GLY A 199 29.39 -23.21 24.60
C GLY A 199 29.12 -22.20 23.49
N VAL A 200 29.88 -21.09 23.47
CA VAL A 200 29.83 -20.08 22.40
C VAL A 200 30.50 -20.62 21.14
N LEU A 201 29.94 -20.36 19.96
CA LEU A 201 30.56 -20.69 18.67
C LEU A 201 30.95 -19.39 17.95
N THR A 202 32.26 -19.17 17.76
CA THR A 202 32.79 -17.99 17.09
C THR A 202 33.42 -18.39 15.75
N LEU A 203 32.92 -17.83 14.66
CA LEU A 203 33.29 -18.07 13.26
C LEU A 203 33.64 -16.74 12.53
N VAL A 204 34.13 -15.75 13.28
CA VAL A 204 34.37 -14.40 12.74
C VAL A 204 35.44 -14.45 11.65
N GLN A 205 35.11 -13.98 10.45
CA GLN A 205 35.96 -14.05 9.26
C GLN A 205 36.52 -15.45 8.93
N THR A 206 35.83 -16.51 9.36
CA THR A 206 36.20 -17.88 9.02
C THR A 206 35.87 -18.17 7.56
N ARG A 207 36.74 -18.93 6.87
CA ARG A 207 36.51 -19.38 5.50
C ARG A 207 36.30 -20.89 5.46
N PHE A 208 35.15 -21.32 4.97
CA PHE A 208 34.82 -22.72 4.74
C PHE A 208 34.89 -23.04 3.25
N ASN A 209 35.75 -24.00 2.88
CA ASN A 209 35.90 -24.45 1.50
C ASN A 209 35.01 -25.66 1.15
N GLY A 210 34.52 -26.42 2.13
CA GLY A 210 33.55 -27.51 1.95
C GLY A 210 32.17 -27.18 2.54
N GLU A 211 31.26 -28.15 2.50
CA GLU A 211 29.89 -27.99 3.01
C GLU A 211 29.87 -27.75 4.51
N VAL A 212 28.92 -26.96 5.01
CA VAL A 212 28.76 -26.72 6.45
C VAL A 212 27.40 -27.24 6.92
N LYS A 213 27.40 -28.15 7.89
CA LYS A 213 26.20 -28.86 8.37
C LYS A 213 26.00 -28.64 9.87
N PHE A 214 24.93 -27.93 10.20
CA PHE A 214 24.41 -27.71 11.55
C PHE A 214 22.94 -28.10 11.67
N SER A 215 22.45 -28.95 10.74
CA SER A 215 21.08 -29.44 10.76
C SER A 215 20.73 -30.06 12.12
N ASN A 216 19.53 -29.77 12.62
CA ASN A 216 19.04 -30.27 13.91
C ASN A 216 20.03 -30.02 15.07
N THR A 217 20.54 -28.79 15.17
CA THR A 217 21.44 -28.36 16.25
C THR A 217 20.78 -27.30 17.13
N PHE A 218 20.95 -27.38 18.45
CA PHE A 218 20.54 -26.36 19.40
C PHE A 218 21.75 -25.70 20.06
N PHE A 219 21.98 -24.43 19.75
CA PHE A 219 22.99 -23.61 20.39
C PHE A 219 22.42 -22.95 21.65
N LEU A 220 22.95 -23.31 22.82
CA LEU A 220 22.54 -22.72 24.10
C LEU A 220 23.17 -21.35 24.37
N GLN A 221 24.27 -21.04 23.67
CA GLN A 221 24.98 -19.76 23.73
C GLN A 221 25.04 -19.11 22.35
N SER A 222 25.63 -17.92 22.27
CA SER A 222 25.69 -17.13 21.04
C SER A 222 26.50 -17.82 19.94
N VAL A 223 26.09 -17.54 18.69
CA VAL A 223 26.83 -17.93 17.49
C VAL A 223 27.18 -16.67 16.73
N ASP A 224 28.48 -16.43 16.51
CA ASP A 224 28.95 -15.25 15.78
C ASP A 224 29.74 -15.66 14.53
N ALA A 225 29.13 -15.49 13.37
CA ALA A 225 29.71 -15.74 12.05
C ALA A 225 29.90 -14.44 11.26
N GLN A 226 30.20 -13.33 11.95
CA GLN A 226 30.45 -12.05 11.29
C GLN A 226 31.58 -12.16 10.26
N GLY A 227 31.29 -11.78 9.01
CA GLY A 227 32.25 -11.80 7.91
C GLY A 227 32.66 -13.20 7.44
N ALA A 228 32.02 -14.26 7.93
CA ALA A 228 32.33 -15.63 7.51
C ALA A 228 32.02 -15.83 6.01
N THR A 229 32.82 -16.65 5.34
CA THR A 229 32.64 -16.98 3.92
C THR A 229 32.42 -18.48 3.76
N PHE A 230 31.29 -18.84 3.16
CA PHE A 230 30.90 -20.22 2.87
C PHE A 230 30.93 -20.44 1.35
N LEU A 231 31.87 -21.26 0.87
CA LEU A 231 32.03 -21.51 -0.56
C LEU A 231 31.11 -22.60 -1.12
N GLN A 232 30.65 -23.49 -0.25
CA GLN A 232 29.78 -24.62 -0.59
C GLN A 232 28.45 -24.52 0.17
N PRO A 233 27.45 -25.35 -0.17
CA PRO A 233 26.14 -25.30 0.48
C PRO A 233 26.22 -25.38 2.00
N THR A 234 25.33 -24.65 2.67
CA THR A 234 25.22 -24.67 4.13
C THR A 234 23.85 -25.15 4.56
N ASN A 235 23.82 -26.12 5.47
CA ASN A 235 22.61 -26.71 6.00
C ASN A 235 22.45 -26.35 7.48
N TRP A 236 21.49 -25.47 7.74
CA TRP A 236 21.03 -25.03 9.06
C TRP A 236 19.58 -25.47 9.30
N THR A 237 19.06 -26.47 8.58
CA THR A 237 17.66 -26.90 8.74
C THR A 237 17.37 -27.26 10.18
N GLU A 238 16.28 -26.72 10.72
CA GLU A 238 15.85 -26.96 12.11
C GLU A 238 16.96 -26.61 13.12
N THR A 239 17.75 -25.56 12.88
CA THR A 239 18.71 -25.08 13.88
C THR A 239 18.00 -24.16 14.88
N ARG A 240 18.38 -24.24 16.16
CA ARG A 240 17.83 -23.37 17.22
C ARG A 240 18.92 -22.55 17.87
N PHE A 241 18.62 -21.27 18.10
CA PHE A 241 19.54 -20.32 18.71
C PHE A 241 18.89 -19.74 19.97
N ALA A 242 19.33 -20.19 21.16
CA ALA A 242 18.81 -19.71 22.45
C ALA A 242 19.29 -18.29 22.81
N ARG A 243 20.36 -17.84 22.17
CA ARG A 243 21.02 -16.55 22.40
C ARG A 243 21.21 -15.84 21.06
N PRO A 244 21.57 -14.54 21.06
CA PRO A 244 21.74 -13.79 19.83
C PRO A 244 22.69 -14.46 18.84
N VAL A 245 22.33 -14.39 17.56
CA VAL A 245 23.15 -14.91 16.46
C VAL A 245 23.51 -13.78 15.49
N SER A 246 24.75 -13.79 15.02
CA SER A 246 25.28 -12.79 14.10
C SER A 246 25.82 -13.46 12.84
N PHE A 247 25.34 -13.03 11.69
CA PHE A 247 25.86 -13.30 10.35
C PHE A 247 26.20 -11.99 9.63
N ILE A 248 26.58 -10.95 10.38
CA ILE A 248 26.85 -9.62 9.83
C ILE A 248 27.91 -9.73 8.75
N SER A 249 27.63 -9.22 7.54
CA SER A 249 28.55 -9.27 6.40
C SER A 249 29.03 -10.68 5.99
N ALA A 250 28.34 -11.74 6.43
CA ALA A 250 28.64 -13.10 5.99
C ALA A 250 28.30 -13.28 4.50
N ASN A 251 28.98 -14.21 3.84
CA ASN A 251 28.91 -14.40 2.39
C ASN A 251 28.70 -15.89 2.05
N PHE A 252 27.52 -16.23 1.57
CA PHE A 252 27.11 -17.56 1.13
C PHE A 252 27.17 -17.62 -0.40
N GLN A 253 28.14 -18.38 -0.93
CA GLN A 253 28.36 -18.51 -2.38
C GLN A 253 27.47 -19.55 -3.04
N GLN A 254 26.87 -20.44 -2.26
CA GLN A 254 26.04 -21.57 -2.67
C GLN A 254 24.76 -21.61 -1.84
N PRO A 255 23.77 -22.47 -2.17
CA PRO A 255 22.49 -22.50 -1.47
C PRO A 255 22.63 -22.65 0.05
N SER A 256 21.85 -21.86 0.80
CA SER A 256 21.81 -21.91 2.26
C SER A 256 20.40 -22.23 2.74
N ASN A 257 20.27 -23.29 3.53
CA ASN A 257 18.99 -23.77 4.02
C ASN A 257 18.87 -23.55 5.54
N PHE A 258 17.95 -22.69 5.96
CA PHE A 258 17.54 -22.40 7.34
C PHE A 258 16.11 -22.88 7.63
N GLN A 259 15.50 -23.70 6.77
CA GLN A 259 14.12 -24.15 6.91
C GLN A 259 13.81 -24.68 8.32
N GLY A 260 12.73 -24.18 8.93
CA GLY A 260 12.29 -24.59 10.27
C GLY A 260 13.20 -24.16 11.42
N SER A 261 14.13 -23.22 11.20
CA SER A 261 15.01 -22.73 12.28
C SER A 261 14.27 -21.82 13.25
N ILE A 262 14.73 -21.79 14.52
CA ILE A 262 14.11 -20.99 15.58
C ILE A 262 15.16 -20.05 16.21
N PHE A 263 14.82 -18.77 16.27
CA PHE A 263 15.66 -17.71 16.83
C PHE A 263 14.94 -17.10 18.05
N PHE A 264 15.35 -17.48 19.26
CA PHE A 264 14.71 -17.03 20.51
C PHE A 264 15.07 -15.59 20.90
N GLU A 265 16.21 -15.12 20.40
CA GLU A 265 16.79 -13.80 20.66
C GLU A 265 17.18 -13.16 19.33
N LYS A 266 17.74 -11.94 19.38
CA LYS A 266 18.04 -11.13 18.19
C LYS A 266 18.87 -11.91 17.15
N ALA A 267 18.38 -11.93 15.90
CA ALA A 267 19.08 -12.54 14.77
C ALA A 267 19.56 -11.44 13.81
N ASN A 268 20.88 -11.32 13.64
CA ASN A 268 21.48 -10.23 12.87
C ASN A 268 22.12 -10.74 11.57
N PHE A 269 21.46 -10.47 10.45
CA PHE A 269 21.87 -10.75 9.08
C PHE A 269 22.24 -9.46 8.32
N LYS A 270 22.63 -8.39 9.03
CA LYS A 270 22.97 -7.10 8.40
C LYS A 270 24.09 -7.25 7.38
N LYS A 271 23.93 -6.69 6.18
CA LYS A 271 24.90 -6.76 5.06
C LYS A 271 25.26 -8.18 4.60
N ILE A 272 24.46 -9.18 4.95
CA ILE A 272 24.66 -10.56 4.49
C ILE A 272 24.52 -10.63 2.96
N LYS A 273 25.25 -11.56 2.34
CA LYS A 273 25.16 -11.82 0.89
C LYS A 273 24.84 -13.28 0.63
N PHE A 274 23.66 -13.54 0.06
CA PHE A 274 23.28 -14.84 -0.50
C PHE A 274 23.41 -14.76 -2.02
N ARG A 275 24.40 -15.49 -2.58
CA ARG A 275 24.63 -15.55 -4.03
C ARG A 275 23.66 -16.49 -4.74
N GLU A 276 23.22 -17.51 -4.03
CA GLU A 276 22.29 -18.53 -4.48
C GLU A 276 21.04 -18.55 -3.58
N LEU A 277 20.20 -19.58 -3.72
CA LEU A 277 18.96 -19.75 -2.96
C LEU A 277 19.17 -19.63 -1.44
N ALA A 278 18.36 -18.81 -0.79
CA ALA A 278 18.26 -18.70 0.66
C ALA A 278 16.88 -19.15 1.12
N ASP A 279 16.82 -20.26 1.88
CA ASP A 279 15.55 -20.87 2.30
C ASP A 279 15.35 -20.73 3.81
N PHE A 280 14.41 -19.88 4.24
CA PHE A 280 14.00 -19.70 5.63
C PHE A 280 12.60 -20.24 5.88
N GLN A 281 12.03 -21.04 4.97
CA GLN A 281 10.64 -21.47 5.05
C GLN A 281 10.30 -22.11 6.41
N GLY A 282 9.19 -21.68 7.02
CA GLY A 282 8.72 -22.22 8.30
C GLY A 282 9.59 -21.87 9.51
N SER A 283 10.51 -20.91 9.40
CA SER A 283 11.32 -20.45 10.53
C SER A 283 10.51 -19.57 11.50
N ILE A 284 11.00 -19.44 12.74
CA ILE A 284 10.38 -18.63 13.79
C ILE A 284 11.40 -17.64 14.33
N PHE A 285 11.05 -16.35 14.32
CA PHE A 285 11.81 -15.27 14.95
C PHE A 285 11.01 -14.71 16.12
N GLU A 286 11.36 -15.13 17.34
CA GLU A 286 10.69 -14.71 18.59
C GLU A 286 10.92 -13.23 18.93
N THR A 287 12.01 -12.67 18.42
CA THR A 287 12.39 -11.27 18.64
C THR A 287 12.81 -10.63 17.32
N THR A 288 13.49 -9.49 17.36
CA THR A 288 13.88 -8.75 16.16
C THR A 288 14.84 -9.51 15.27
N ALA A 289 14.51 -9.59 13.99
CA ALA A 289 15.38 -10.08 12.93
C ALA A 289 15.83 -8.92 12.03
N ASN A 290 17.15 -8.77 11.86
CA ASN A 290 17.74 -7.65 11.12
C ASN A 290 18.42 -8.14 9.84
N PHE A 291 17.80 -7.89 8.69
CA PHE A 291 18.31 -8.11 7.33
C PHE A 291 18.68 -6.79 6.63
N ASN A 292 18.97 -5.73 7.39
CA ASN A 292 19.30 -4.42 6.84
C ASN A 292 20.49 -4.51 5.87
N GLN A 293 20.36 -3.92 4.68
CA GLN A 293 21.37 -3.96 3.61
C GLN A 293 21.77 -5.38 3.15
N ALA A 294 20.93 -6.39 3.40
CA ALA A 294 21.14 -7.73 2.89
C ALA A 294 20.99 -7.78 1.36
N ILE A 295 21.68 -8.72 0.72
CA ILE A 295 21.65 -8.91 -0.73
C ILE A 295 21.30 -10.36 -1.04
N PHE A 296 20.19 -10.56 -1.75
CA PHE A 296 19.74 -11.86 -2.25
C PHE A 296 19.80 -11.85 -3.78
N LYS A 297 20.77 -12.57 -4.35
CA LYS A 297 20.96 -12.63 -5.81
C LYS A 297 20.05 -13.64 -6.51
N GLN A 298 19.57 -14.63 -5.78
CA GLN A 298 18.59 -15.61 -6.25
C GLN A 298 17.36 -15.64 -5.33
N LEU A 299 16.46 -16.59 -5.58
CA LEU A 299 15.21 -16.76 -4.85
C LEU A 299 15.43 -16.80 -3.33
N ALA A 300 14.72 -15.91 -2.62
CA ALA A 300 14.68 -15.88 -1.16
C ALA A 300 13.30 -16.35 -0.67
N LYS A 301 13.27 -17.44 0.09
CA LYS A 301 12.02 -18.04 0.60
C LYS A 301 11.86 -17.74 2.09
N PHE A 302 10.83 -16.99 2.41
CA PHE A 302 10.34 -16.68 3.76
C PHE A 302 8.88 -17.13 3.93
N SER A 303 8.46 -18.15 3.17
CA SER A 303 7.10 -18.66 3.24
C SER A 303 6.80 -19.29 4.60
N SER A 304 5.62 -19.03 5.16
CA SER A 304 5.19 -19.55 6.46
C SER A 304 6.15 -19.22 7.63
N VAL A 305 6.90 -18.12 7.53
CA VAL A 305 7.74 -17.64 8.63
C VAL A 305 6.89 -16.89 9.66
N GLN A 306 7.15 -17.13 10.94
CA GLN A 306 6.53 -16.41 12.05
C GLN A 306 7.48 -15.34 12.58
N TRP A 307 7.06 -14.08 12.51
CA TRP A 307 7.80 -12.91 12.98
C TRP A 307 7.12 -12.34 14.23
N GLN A 308 7.53 -12.82 15.41
CA GLN A 308 7.00 -12.35 16.70
C GLN A 308 7.55 -10.97 17.08
N GLY A 309 8.78 -10.66 16.64
CA GLY A 309 9.39 -9.33 16.73
C GLY A 309 9.44 -8.61 15.38
N ASN A 310 10.02 -7.41 15.37
CA ASN A 310 10.19 -6.63 14.14
C ASN A 310 11.04 -7.38 13.10
N ALA A 311 10.60 -7.34 11.84
CA ALA A 311 11.33 -7.83 10.69
C ALA A 311 11.91 -6.65 9.91
N ASP A 312 13.21 -6.38 10.08
CA ASP A 312 13.89 -5.25 9.43
C ASP A 312 14.60 -5.69 8.15
N PHE A 313 14.03 -5.32 7.02
CA PHE A 313 14.55 -5.52 5.66
C PHE A 313 14.87 -4.18 4.99
N SER A 314 15.26 -3.16 5.78
CA SER A 314 15.58 -1.84 5.23
C SER A 314 16.83 -1.90 4.34
N GLU A 315 16.82 -1.19 3.21
CA GLU A 315 17.88 -1.16 2.19
C GLU A 315 18.25 -2.55 1.62
N VAL A 316 17.36 -3.54 1.73
CA VAL A 316 17.59 -4.88 1.15
C VAL A 316 17.55 -4.84 -0.38
N ASP A 317 18.40 -5.64 -1.02
CA ASP A 317 18.40 -5.86 -2.47
C ASP A 317 17.97 -7.31 -2.79
N PHE A 318 16.75 -7.47 -3.31
CA PHE A 318 16.25 -8.70 -3.89
C PHE A 318 16.37 -8.64 -5.42
N ALA A 319 17.46 -9.19 -5.97
CA ALA A 319 17.69 -9.22 -7.41
C ALA A 319 16.79 -10.26 -8.13
N ASN A 320 16.27 -11.24 -7.38
CA ASN A 320 15.30 -12.23 -7.85
C ASN A 320 14.06 -12.22 -6.94
N GLN A 321 13.17 -13.20 -7.08
CA GLN A 321 11.92 -13.25 -6.35
C GLN A 321 12.12 -13.40 -4.83
N ALA A 322 11.25 -12.74 -4.06
CA ALA A 322 11.14 -12.89 -2.62
C ALA A 322 9.75 -13.41 -2.25
N GLN A 323 9.68 -14.48 -1.46
CA GLN A 323 8.41 -15.15 -1.12
C GLN A 323 8.16 -15.05 0.37
N PHE A 324 7.18 -14.25 0.78
CA PHE A 324 6.65 -14.13 2.15
C PHE A 324 5.24 -14.73 2.23
N THR A 325 4.93 -15.70 1.37
CA THR A 325 3.61 -16.32 1.30
C THR A 325 3.25 -16.99 2.62
N LYS A 326 2.07 -16.72 3.19
CA LYS A 326 1.63 -17.23 4.50
C LYS A 326 2.54 -16.83 5.67
N ALA A 327 3.37 -15.80 5.52
CA ALA A 327 4.16 -15.28 6.64
C ALA A 327 3.24 -14.51 7.62
N ASP A 328 3.53 -14.64 8.90
CA ASP A 328 2.78 -13.98 9.99
C ASP A 328 3.66 -12.92 10.64
N PHE A 329 3.26 -11.65 10.52
CA PHE A 329 3.96 -10.49 11.09
C PHE A 329 3.17 -9.93 12.28
N ASN A 330 3.58 -10.33 13.49
CA ASN A 330 2.97 -9.82 14.73
C ASN A 330 3.39 -8.39 15.07
N GLN A 331 4.54 -7.96 14.56
CA GLN A 331 5.07 -6.61 14.73
C GLN A 331 5.37 -5.96 13.37
N PHE A 332 6.14 -4.86 13.36
CA PHE A 332 6.41 -4.09 12.14
C PHE A 332 7.25 -4.87 11.12
N LEU A 333 6.85 -4.78 9.85
CA LEU A 333 7.68 -5.15 8.69
C LEU A 333 8.29 -3.87 8.10
N LEU A 334 9.61 -3.74 8.19
CA LEU A 334 10.34 -2.56 7.68
C LEU A 334 10.98 -2.91 6.35
N LEU A 335 10.54 -2.27 5.28
CA LEU A 335 11.03 -2.39 3.90
C LEU A 335 11.50 -1.01 3.38
N THR A 336 12.00 -0.17 4.27
CA THR A 336 12.45 1.19 3.93
C THR A 336 13.60 1.11 2.94
N GLU A 337 13.49 1.79 1.79
CA GLU A 337 14.50 1.78 0.72
C GLU A 337 14.84 0.37 0.18
N ALA A 338 13.96 -0.60 0.38
CA ALA A 338 14.10 -1.95 -0.19
C ALA A 338 13.97 -1.93 -1.72
N THR A 339 14.79 -2.71 -2.42
CA THR A 339 14.71 -2.87 -3.88
C THR A 339 14.26 -4.30 -4.22
N PHE A 340 13.19 -4.38 -5.01
CA PHE A 340 12.67 -5.62 -5.59
C PHE A 340 12.82 -5.56 -7.12
N GLU A 341 13.86 -6.22 -7.65
CA GLU A 341 14.10 -6.25 -9.10
C GLU A 341 13.10 -7.14 -9.84
N GLN A 342 12.65 -8.22 -9.18
CA GLN A 342 11.62 -9.13 -9.67
C GLN A 342 10.34 -9.02 -8.83
N GLY A 343 9.68 -10.15 -8.55
CA GLY A 343 8.42 -10.19 -7.80
C GLY A 343 8.61 -10.43 -6.31
N VAL A 344 7.85 -9.71 -5.47
CA VAL A 344 7.64 -10.04 -4.06
C VAL A 344 6.22 -10.53 -3.84
N SER A 345 6.07 -11.65 -3.12
CA SER A 345 4.76 -12.25 -2.79
C SER A 345 4.51 -12.21 -1.30
N PHE A 346 3.44 -11.52 -0.90
CA PHE A 346 2.85 -11.53 0.45
C PHE A 346 1.50 -12.25 0.45
N ARG A 347 1.29 -13.19 -0.49
CA ARG A 347 0.01 -13.90 -0.60
C ARG A 347 -0.32 -14.62 0.69
N GLU A 348 -1.56 -14.48 1.17
CA GLU A 348 -2.03 -15.07 2.44
C GLU A 348 -1.20 -14.66 3.68
N ALA A 349 -0.39 -13.60 3.60
CA ALA A 349 0.37 -13.09 4.74
C ALA A 349 -0.54 -12.35 5.73
N GLU A 350 -0.18 -12.35 7.01
CA GLU A 350 -0.88 -11.65 8.07
C GLU A 350 -0.03 -10.49 8.58
N PHE A 351 -0.63 -9.30 8.64
CA PHE A 351 0.00 -8.09 9.15
C PHE A 351 -0.79 -7.55 10.33
N ASN A 352 -0.22 -7.67 11.53
CA ASN A 352 -0.84 -7.15 12.75
C ASN A 352 -0.44 -5.70 13.07
N GLN A 353 0.60 -5.20 12.41
CA GLN A 353 1.12 -3.84 12.53
C GLN A 353 1.45 -3.24 11.15
N LEU A 354 1.93 -2.00 11.13
CA LEU A 354 2.27 -1.26 9.91
C LEU A 354 3.40 -1.93 9.11
N VAL A 355 3.23 -1.94 7.78
CA VAL A 355 4.26 -2.33 6.80
C VAL A 355 4.86 -1.06 6.21
N ASN A 356 6.15 -0.83 6.43
CA ASN A 356 6.84 0.38 5.98
C ASN A 356 7.54 0.17 4.64
N LEU A 357 6.96 0.66 3.55
CA LEU A 357 7.53 0.65 2.19
C LEU A 357 8.11 2.01 1.79
N GLN A 358 8.50 2.84 2.77
CA GLN A 358 9.02 4.17 2.50
C GLN A 358 10.26 4.11 1.60
N GLY A 359 10.26 4.81 0.47
CA GLY A 359 11.39 4.82 -0.47
C GLY A 359 11.68 3.49 -1.17
N ALA A 360 10.84 2.46 -0.99
CA ALA A 360 11.04 1.16 -1.63
C ALA A 360 10.89 1.27 -3.15
N ASN A 361 11.58 0.40 -3.89
CA ASN A 361 11.57 0.35 -5.35
C ASN A 361 11.07 -1.00 -5.86
N ILE A 362 9.91 -1.00 -6.54
CA ILE A 362 9.30 -2.21 -7.12
C ILE A 362 9.43 -2.14 -8.64
N LEU A 363 10.28 -2.99 -9.21
CA LEU A 363 10.55 -2.99 -10.66
C LEU A 363 9.62 -3.90 -11.47
N ASN A 364 9.05 -4.95 -10.85
CA ASN A 364 8.20 -5.93 -11.54
C ASN A 364 6.87 -6.21 -10.83
N GLN A 365 6.85 -6.82 -9.63
CA GLN A 365 5.57 -7.14 -8.99
C GLN A 365 5.63 -7.13 -7.48
N ALA A 366 4.57 -6.65 -6.83
CA ALA A 366 4.29 -6.91 -5.42
C ALA A 366 2.86 -7.46 -5.28
N ASP A 367 2.71 -8.64 -4.70
CA ASP A 367 1.42 -9.34 -4.60
C ASP A 367 0.95 -9.44 -3.14
N PHE A 368 -0.13 -8.75 -2.81
CA PHE A 368 -0.82 -8.79 -1.51
C PHE A 368 -2.17 -9.52 -1.58
N SER A 369 -2.38 -10.40 -2.57
CA SER A 369 -3.61 -11.17 -2.68
C SER A 369 -3.85 -12.05 -1.46
N ASP A 370 -5.07 -12.10 -0.96
CA ASP A 370 -5.46 -12.89 0.22
C ASP A 370 -4.72 -12.50 1.51
N ALA A 371 -3.98 -11.39 1.53
CA ALA A 371 -3.31 -10.89 2.72
C ALA A 371 -4.33 -10.32 3.73
N ARG A 372 -4.09 -10.53 5.01
CA ARG A 372 -4.91 -10.02 6.11
C ARG A 372 -4.21 -8.87 6.81
N PHE A 373 -4.92 -7.77 7.00
CA PHE A 373 -4.47 -6.62 7.77
C PHE A 373 -5.33 -6.50 9.02
N ALA A 374 -4.69 -6.43 10.19
CA ALA A 374 -5.37 -6.03 11.42
C ALA A 374 -5.90 -4.59 11.31
N LYS A 375 -6.79 -4.19 12.22
CA LYS A 375 -7.50 -2.91 12.17
C LYS A 375 -6.58 -1.67 12.07
N GLU A 376 -5.39 -1.74 12.67
CA GLU A 376 -4.40 -0.64 12.68
C GLU A 376 -3.25 -0.87 11.69
N ALA A 377 -3.24 -2.01 11.00
CA ALA A 377 -2.21 -2.34 10.02
C ALA A 377 -2.51 -1.67 8.68
N CYS A 378 -1.48 -1.10 8.07
CA CYS A 378 -1.56 -0.51 6.74
C CYS A 378 -0.19 -0.48 6.06
N LEU A 379 -0.19 -0.20 4.76
CA LEU A 379 0.97 -0.03 3.90
C LEU A 379 1.38 1.44 3.86
N SER A 380 2.45 1.80 4.58
CA SER A 380 3.05 3.14 4.47
C SER A 380 3.90 3.21 3.21
N VAL A 381 3.51 4.06 2.25
CA VAL A 381 4.15 4.18 0.93
C VAL A 381 4.82 5.54 0.59
N PRO A 382 5.17 6.45 1.52
CA PRO A 382 5.90 7.67 1.15
C PRO A 382 7.18 7.40 0.37
N GLY A 383 7.37 8.07 -0.77
CA GLY A 383 8.56 7.86 -1.61
C GLY A 383 8.65 6.51 -2.34
N LEU A 384 7.65 5.63 -2.25
CA LEU A 384 7.60 4.37 -3.01
C LEU A 384 7.76 4.64 -4.53
N THR A 385 8.70 3.97 -5.18
CA THR A 385 8.91 4.10 -6.63
C THR A 385 8.50 2.83 -7.35
N PHE A 386 7.56 2.95 -8.28
CA PHE A 386 7.25 1.91 -9.26
C PHE A 386 6.63 2.53 -10.51
N ASN A 387 6.78 1.86 -11.65
CA ASN A 387 6.17 2.28 -12.91
C ASN A 387 4.94 1.43 -13.20
N SER A 388 3.74 2.00 -13.12
CA SER A 388 2.48 1.24 -13.29
C SER A 388 2.33 0.53 -14.65
N ASN A 389 3.10 0.92 -15.68
CA ASN A 389 3.07 0.25 -16.99
C ASN A 389 3.99 -0.98 -17.07
N LYS A 390 4.94 -1.11 -16.14
CA LYS A 390 5.92 -2.20 -16.10
C LYS A 390 5.75 -3.08 -14.87
N ALA A 391 5.50 -2.44 -13.73
CA ALA A 391 5.33 -3.07 -12.45
C ALA A 391 3.87 -3.09 -12.01
N LYS A 392 3.48 -4.16 -11.30
CA LYS A 392 2.13 -4.34 -10.78
C LYS A 392 2.11 -4.47 -9.27
N ILE A 393 1.18 -3.79 -8.63
CA ILE A 393 0.81 -4.03 -7.24
C ILE A 393 -0.55 -4.72 -7.25
N LEU A 394 -0.62 -5.93 -6.70
CA LEU A 394 -1.83 -6.75 -6.67
C LEU A 394 -2.37 -6.83 -5.24
N GLY A 395 -3.67 -7.03 -5.09
CA GLY A 395 -4.33 -7.26 -3.82
C GLY A 395 -5.82 -7.56 -4.02
N ASN A 396 -6.53 -7.79 -2.92
CA ASN A 396 -7.96 -8.09 -2.94
C ASN A 396 -8.77 -6.90 -3.50
N PRO A 397 -9.57 -7.09 -4.56
CA PRO A 397 -10.39 -6.03 -5.13
C PRO A 397 -11.37 -5.43 -4.11
N GLY A 398 -11.34 -4.10 -3.98
CA GLY A 398 -12.18 -3.31 -3.07
C GLY A 398 -11.64 -3.19 -1.65
N GLU A 399 -10.57 -3.91 -1.31
CA GLU A 399 -9.96 -3.91 0.02
C GLU A 399 -8.58 -3.24 0.00
N ILE A 400 -7.71 -3.60 -0.96
CA ILE A 400 -6.32 -3.16 -0.99
C ILE A 400 -6.16 -1.63 -1.10
N GLY A 401 -7.08 -0.95 -1.79
CA GLY A 401 -7.06 0.51 -1.93
C GLY A 401 -7.16 1.25 -0.58
N GLN A 402 -7.84 0.65 0.39
CA GLN A 402 -8.02 1.22 1.74
C GLN A 402 -6.80 0.98 2.64
N MET A 403 -5.93 0.03 2.28
CA MET A 403 -4.77 -0.34 3.08
C MET A 403 -3.58 0.60 2.90
N PHE A 404 -3.63 1.57 1.98
CA PHE A 404 -2.53 2.52 1.77
C PHE A 404 -2.60 3.71 2.73
N CYS A 405 -1.60 3.82 3.61
CA CYS A 405 -1.40 4.95 4.50
C CYS A 405 -0.49 6.00 3.85
N ILE A 406 -1.06 7.15 3.50
CA ILE A 406 -0.33 8.27 2.89
C ILE A 406 -0.58 9.52 3.75
N PRO A 407 0.45 10.05 4.46
CA PRO A 407 0.26 11.11 5.45
C PRO A 407 -0.02 12.47 4.80
N THR A 408 0.61 12.77 3.67
CA THR A 408 0.54 14.09 3.02
C THR A 408 0.47 13.97 1.50
N LEU A 409 -0.12 14.96 0.83
CA LEU A 409 -0.12 15.01 -0.64
C LEU A 409 1.24 15.45 -1.20
N GLN A 410 1.92 16.37 -0.51
CA GLN A 410 3.23 16.89 -0.91
C GLN A 410 4.26 15.76 -0.92
N GLY A 411 4.98 15.59 -2.04
CA GLY A 411 5.92 14.48 -2.23
C GLY A 411 5.28 13.17 -2.70
N ASN A 412 3.98 12.95 -2.46
CA ASN A 412 3.30 11.67 -2.74
C ASN A 412 2.37 11.67 -3.96
N GLN A 413 2.33 12.77 -4.73
CA GLN A 413 1.44 12.92 -5.90
C GLN A 413 1.68 11.85 -6.97
N ASN A 414 2.94 11.52 -7.24
CA ASN A 414 3.32 10.52 -8.23
C ASN A 414 2.91 9.11 -7.79
N ILE A 415 3.07 8.79 -6.51
CA ILE A 415 2.67 7.49 -5.94
C ILE A 415 1.17 7.29 -6.07
N LEU A 416 0.37 8.26 -5.62
CA LEU A 416 -1.10 8.23 -5.76
C LEU A 416 -1.54 8.08 -7.23
N ARG A 417 -0.86 8.79 -8.15
CA ARG A 417 -1.13 8.67 -9.59
C ARG A 417 -0.81 7.27 -10.12
N ASN A 418 0.36 6.74 -9.78
CA ASN A 418 0.81 5.42 -10.24
C ASN A 418 -0.05 4.30 -9.64
N LEU A 419 -0.41 4.38 -8.36
CA LEU A 419 -1.33 3.43 -7.70
C LEU A 419 -2.71 3.47 -8.35
N GLY A 420 -3.28 4.66 -8.56
CA GLY A 420 -4.55 4.80 -9.27
C GLY A 420 -4.51 4.24 -10.69
N GLN A 421 -3.42 4.45 -11.43
CA GLN A 421 -3.21 3.88 -12.76
C GLN A 421 -3.09 2.35 -12.73
N ASN A 422 -2.33 1.82 -11.77
CA ASN A 422 -2.16 0.39 -11.55
C ASN A 422 -3.51 -0.31 -11.38
N PHE A 423 -4.36 0.17 -10.47
CA PHE A 423 -5.65 -0.47 -10.20
C PHE A 423 -6.67 -0.28 -11.34
N ARG A 424 -6.66 0.88 -12.02
CA ARG A 424 -7.49 1.05 -13.24
C ARG A 424 -7.11 0.09 -14.35
N GLN A 425 -5.82 -0.12 -14.60
CA GLN A 425 -5.34 -1.07 -15.62
C GLN A 425 -5.71 -2.52 -15.27
N GLN A 426 -5.83 -2.83 -13.98
CA GLN A 426 -6.28 -4.13 -13.48
C GLN A 426 -7.80 -4.26 -13.36
N GLN A 427 -8.58 -3.26 -13.80
CA GLN A 427 -10.04 -3.21 -13.66
C GLN A 427 -10.54 -3.23 -12.21
N GLN A 428 -9.68 -2.93 -11.24
CA GLN A 428 -10.01 -2.74 -9.83
C GLN A 428 -10.48 -1.29 -9.59
N VAL A 429 -11.70 -0.99 -10.05
CA VAL A 429 -12.25 0.38 -10.05
C VAL A 429 -12.48 0.91 -8.64
N ALA A 430 -12.92 0.05 -7.71
CA ALA A 430 -13.16 0.43 -6.31
C ALA A 430 -11.88 0.94 -5.64
N ASP A 431 -10.77 0.21 -5.76
CA ASP A 431 -9.48 0.59 -5.17
C ASP A 431 -8.90 1.86 -5.80
N ALA A 432 -9.02 2.00 -7.12
CA ALA A 432 -8.61 3.22 -7.81
C ALA A 432 -9.41 4.46 -7.36
N ASN A 433 -10.71 4.27 -7.10
CA ASN A 433 -11.59 5.31 -6.61
C ASN A 433 -11.27 5.70 -5.17
N GLU A 434 -10.95 4.73 -4.31
CA GLU A 434 -10.50 4.98 -2.94
C GLU A 434 -9.22 5.84 -2.89
N LEU A 435 -8.26 5.55 -3.76
CA LEU A 435 -7.02 6.33 -3.85
C LEU A 435 -7.24 7.75 -4.39
N GLU A 436 -8.15 7.94 -5.36
CA GLU A 436 -8.50 9.28 -5.83
C GLU A 436 -9.27 10.07 -4.76
N TYR A 437 -10.12 9.40 -3.99
CA TYR A 437 -10.78 9.98 -2.83
C TYR A 437 -9.75 10.44 -1.80
N THR A 438 -8.84 9.55 -1.39
CA THR A 438 -7.73 9.85 -0.47
C THR A 438 -6.89 11.02 -0.95
N LYS A 439 -6.54 11.05 -2.24
CA LYS A 439 -5.81 12.17 -2.87
C LYS A 439 -6.56 13.50 -2.74
N GLN A 440 -7.87 13.52 -2.96
CA GLN A 440 -8.66 14.75 -2.79
C GLN A 440 -8.86 15.14 -1.33
N ARG A 441 -9.00 14.17 -0.42
CA ARG A 441 -9.04 14.42 1.03
C ARG A 441 -7.75 15.08 1.49
N LEU A 442 -6.59 14.56 1.07
CA LEU A 442 -5.29 15.16 1.36
C LEU A 442 -5.15 16.57 0.74
N ARG A 443 -5.68 16.79 -0.47
CA ARG A 443 -5.74 18.12 -1.09
C ARG A 443 -6.60 19.09 -0.29
N LEU A 444 -7.74 18.65 0.24
CA LEU A 444 -8.61 19.47 1.08
C LEU A 444 -7.89 19.89 2.36
N ILE A 445 -7.15 18.96 2.99
CA ILE A 445 -6.30 19.24 4.15
C ILE A 445 -5.23 20.28 3.79
N GLU A 446 -4.53 20.11 2.67
CA GLU A 446 -3.52 21.06 2.21
C GLU A 446 -4.13 22.46 1.95
N PHE A 447 -5.31 22.52 1.33
CA PHE A 447 -6.03 23.78 1.11
C PHE A 447 -6.44 24.45 2.41
N GLY A 448 -6.94 23.69 3.39
CA GLY A 448 -7.29 24.20 4.71
C GLY A 448 -6.06 24.73 5.44
N HIS A 449 -4.98 23.96 5.43
CA HIS A 449 -3.69 24.36 5.99
C HIS A 449 -3.20 25.68 5.37
N ARG A 450 -3.29 25.84 4.04
CA ARG A 450 -2.94 27.09 3.33
C ARG A 450 -3.76 28.31 3.74
N LEU A 451 -4.98 28.12 4.21
CA LEU A 451 -5.87 29.22 4.63
C LEU A 451 -5.64 29.65 6.08
N THR A 452 -5.27 28.71 6.96
CA THR A 452 -5.22 28.94 8.41
C THR A 452 -3.80 29.04 8.97
N ALA A 453 -2.82 28.38 8.35
CA ALA A 453 -1.46 28.34 8.86
C ALA A 453 -0.76 29.68 8.70
N THR A 454 0.20 29.93 9.58
CA THR A 454 0.95 31.18 9.58
C THR A 454 2.03 31.13 8.50
N ASN A 455 2.00 32.08 7.56
CA ASN A 455 3.01 32.17 6.53
C ASN A 455 4.27 32.84 7.06
N ILE A 456 5.42 32.17 6.91
CA ILE A 456 6.71 32.63 7.43
C ILE A 456 7.17 33.98 6.86
N ASN A 457 6.75 34.31 5.63
CA ASN A 457 7.12 35.54 4.95
C ASN A 457 6.29 36.75 5.42
N SER A 458 5.10 36.54 6.01
CA SER A 458 4.22 37.63 6.48
C SER A 458 4.05 37.70 8.01
N ALA A 459 4.41 36.64 8.75
CA ALA A 459 4.24 36.59 10.21
C ALA A 459 5.02 37.67 10.96
N THR A 460 4.48 38.25 12.03
CA THR A 460 5.26 39.13 12.92
C THR A 460 6.24 38.31 13.76
N VAL A 461 7.29 38.94 14.29
CA VAL A 461 8.26 38.27 15.20
C VAL A 461 7.54 37.66 16.41
N ALA A 462 6.56 38.38 16.98
CA ALA A 462 5.72 37.87 18.06
C ALA A 462 4.93 36.61 17.64
N ASN A 463 4.36 36.58 16.43
CA ASN A 463 3.65 35.39 15.94
C ASN A 463 4.60 34.20 15.73
N LEU A 464 5.82 34.43 15.23
CA LEU A 464 6.84 33.39 15.11
C LEU A 464 7.24 32.83 16.48
N MET A 465 7.38 33.69 17.49
CA MET A 465 7.66 33.26 18.86
C MET A 465 6.51 32.46 19.45
N ASN A 466 5.26 32.88 19.23
CA ASN A 466 4.06 32.15 19.66
C ASN A 466 3.91 30.77 18.99
N LEU A 467 4.43 30.62 17.76
CA LEU A 467 4.46 29.32 17.10
C LEU A 467 5.46 28.36 17.76
N GLY A 468 6.53 28.86 18.38
CA GLY A 468 7.57 28.05 19.04
C GLY A 468 9.01 28.35 18.59
N PHE A 469 9.24 29.36 17.75
CA PHE A 469 10.59 29.84 17.45
C PHE A 469 11.17 30.63 18.63
N SER A 470 12.48 30.52 18.88
CA SER A 470 13.14 31.42 19.84
C SER A 470 13.16 32.85 19.30
N ALA A 471 13.40 33.84 20.18
CA ALA A 471 13.55 35.23 19.76
C ALA A 471 14.64 35.40 18.68
N THR A 472 15.79 34.72 18.86
CA THR A 472 16.91 34.74 17.91
C THR A 472 16.52 34.14 16.54
N GLN A 473 15.80 33.02 16.53
CA GLN A 473 15.31 32.37 15.30
C GLN A 473 14.29 33.25 14.59
N ALA A 474 13.33 33.82 15.33
CA ALA A 474 12.28 34.68 14.78
C ALA A 474 12.86 35.96 14.15
N GLU A 475 13.87 36.55 14.79
CA GLU A 475 14.62 37.69 14.23
C GLU A 475 15.43 37.30 13.00
N ALA A 476 16.14 36.16 13.02
CA ALA A 476 16.89 35.66 11.87
C ALA A 476 15.99 35.42 10.65
N ILE A 477 14.80 34.82 10.86
CA ILE A 477 13.77 34.65 9.83
C ILE A 477 13.31 36.01 9.30
N ALA A 478 13.00 36.96 10.20
CA ALA A 478 12.53 38.28 9.84
C ALA A 478 13.56 39.09 9.04
N GLN A 479 14.84 39.00 9.38
CA GLN A 479 15.93 39.63 8.63
C GLN A 479 16.14 38.96 7.27
N ARG A 480 16.15 37.63 7.23
CA ARG A 480 16.40 36.86 6.01
C ARG A 480 15.35 37.13 4.93
N ARG A 481 14.07 37.21 5.30
CA ARG A 481 12.95 37.44 4.36
C ARG A 481 12.92 38.86 3.78
N LEU A 482 13.52 39.85 4.44
CA LEU A 482 13.68 41.19 3.88
C LEU A 482 14.61 41.18 2.66
N VAL A 483 15.61 40.29 2.67
CA VAL A 483 16.58 40.14 1.58
C VAL A 483 16.05 39.20 0.48
N LYS A 484 15.49 38.05 0.87
CA LYS A 484 14.88 37.09 -0.07
C LYS A 484 13.79 36.31 0.65
N SER A 485 12.59 36.28 0.08
CA SER A 485 11.49 35.47 0.59
C SER A 485 11.82 33.97 0.54
N PHE A 486 11.32 33.24 1.53
CA PHE A 486 11.42 31.78 1.56
C PHE A 486 10.44 31.16 0.58
N ARG A 487 10.93 30.31 -0.33
CA ARG A 487 10.13 29.61 -1.34
C ARG A 487 9.78 28.18 -0.96
N ASN A 488 10.62 27.55 -0.15
CA ASN A 488 10.45 26.16 0.28
C ASN A 488 11.07 25.95 1.67
N SER A 489 10.70 24.84 2.31
CA SER A 489 11.20 24.47 3.64
C SER A 489 12.71 24.30 3.69
N SER A 490 13.36 23.87 2.60
CA SER A 490 14.82 23.75 2.53
C SER A 490 15.54 25.06 2.75
N GLU A 491 15.00 26.19 2.25
CA GLU A 491 15.57 27.52 2.52
C GLU A 491 15.42 27.93 3.99
N LEU A 492 14.35 27.51 4.68
CA LEU A 492 14.17 27.76 6.11
C LEU A 492 15.22 27.00 6.94
N LEU A 493 15.51 25.76 6.58
CA LEU A 493 16.52 24.92 7.23
C LEU A 493 17.97 25.41 7.03
N THR A 494 18.19 26.45 6.21
CA THR A 494 19.53 27.08 6.09
C THR A 494 19.83 28.08 7.21
N ILE A 495 18.82 28.47 7.99
CA ILE A 495 19.01 29.38 9.13
C ILE A 495 19.64 28.58 10.27
N ALA A 496 20.70 29.14 10.87
CA ALA A 496 21.35 28.55 12.02
C ALA A 496 20.34 28.26 13.14
N ASP A 497 20.51 27.12 13.81
CA ASP A 497 19.69 26.64 14.93
C ASP A 497 18.25 26.22 14.56
N ILE A 498 17.86 26.17 13.28
CA ILE A 498 16.56 25.59 12.85
C ILE A 498 16.79 24.21 12.24
N ASP A 499 16.68 23.18 13.09
CA ASP A 499 16.79 21.78 12.67
C ASP A 499 15.49 21.23 12.09
N LEU A 500 15.62 20.13 11.34
CA LEU A 500 14.49 19.40 10.74
C LEU A 500 13.45 18.98 11.79
N GLU A 501 13.88 18.58 12.98
CA GLU A 501 13.01 18.20 14.09
C GLU A 501 12.13 19.37 14.56
N LYS A 502 12.71 20.58 14.63
CA LYS A 502 11.94 21.77 15.00
C LYS A 502 10.96 22.15 13.89
N TYR A 503 11.36 22.00 12.63
CA TYR A 503 10.46 22.22 11.51
C TYR A 503 9.28 21.23 11.50
N THR A 504 9.52 19.94 11.72
CA THR A 504 8.44 18.92 11.72
C THR A 504 7.46 19.12 12.88
N GLN A 505 7.90 19.61 14.04
CA GLN A 505 7.00 19.98 15.14
C GLN A 505 6.10 21.17 14.79
N LEU A 506 6.58 22.09 13.94
CA LEU A 506 5.89 23.33 13.60
C LEU A 506 5.15 23.27 12.25
N SER A 507 5.42 22.27 11.41
CA SER A 507 4.97 22.23 10.02
C SER A 507 3.45 22.21 9.85
N ASP A 508 2.71 21.75 10.87
CA ASP A 508 1.25 21.72 10.87
C ASP A 508 0.59 23.09 11.09
N ARG A 509 1.38 24.09 11.51
CA ARG A 509 0.92 25.46 11.79
C ARG A 509 1.68 26.51 10.98
N LEU A 510 2.68 26.09 10.20
CA LEU A 510 3.64 26.94 9.53
C LEU A 510 3.63 26.64 8.02
N ILE A 511 3.61 27.69 7.21
CA ILE A 511 3.79 27.58 5.77
C ILE A 511 5.02 28.35 5.32
N VAL A 512 5.84 27.68 4.52
CA VAL A 512 7.02 28.24 3.87
C VAL A 512 6.74 28.35 2.37
N GLY A 513 6.40 29.55 1.91
CA GLY A 513 6.08 29.81 0.52
C GLY A 513 5.51 31.20 0.29
N GLU A 514 5.06 31.46 -0.94
CA GLU A 514 4.51 32.77 -1.34
C GLU A 514 3.31 33.18 -0.47
N THR A 515 3.23 34.46 -0.15
CA THR A 515 2.11 35.04 0.59
C THR A 515 0.89 35.14 -0.29
N LEU A 516 -0.24 34.62 0.17
CA LEU A 516 -1.52 34.76 -0.55
C LEU A 516 -1.98 36.22 -0.51
N SER A 517 -2.32 36.78 -1.67
CA SER A 517 -3.07 38.02 -1.75
C SER A 517 -4.51 37.81 -1.26
N ILE A 518 -5.24 38.88 -0.94
CA ILE A 518 -6.66 38.77 -0.52
C ILE A 518 -7.50 38.03 -1.58
N VAL A 519 -7.28 38.34 -2.86
CA VAL A 519 -7.94 37.65 -3.98
C VAL A 519 -7.52 36.18 -4.04
N GLY A 520 -6.22 35.90 -3.88
CA GLY A 520 -5.71 34.53 -3.83
C GLY A 520 -6.30 33.73 -2.67
N TRP A 521 -6.44 34.35 -1.50
CA TRP A 521 -7.07 33.75 -0.32
C TRP A 521 -8.55 33.45 -0.59
N LEU A 522 -9.31 34.38 -1.17
CA LEU A 522 -10.72 34.16 -1.52
C LEU A 522 -10.90 33.03 -2.53
N LEU A 523 -10.06 32.97 -3.58
CA LEU A 523 -10.07 31.88 -4.56
C LEU A 523 -9.73 30.53 -3.92
N GLN A 524 -8.76 30.52 -3.00
CA GLN A 524 -8.37 29.33 -2.26
C GLN A 524 -9.48 28.87 -1.30
N ALA A 525 -10.15 29.81 -0.62
CA ALA A 525 -11.29 29.55 0.26
C ALA A 525 -12.47 28.98 -0.53
N TRP A 526 -12.77 29.54 -1.71
CA TRP A 526 -13.77 28.99 -2.62
C TRP A 526 -13.41 27.58 -3.08
N SER A 527 -12.16 27.34 -3.46
CA SER A 527 -11.68 26.01 -3.89
C SER A 527 -11.78 24.98 -2.77
N TRP A 528 -11.45 25.37 -1.54
CA TRP A 528 -11.61 24.54 -0.35
C TRP A 528 -13.09 24.22 -0.08
N LEU A 529 -13.97 25.22 -0.13
CA LEU A 529 -15.40 25.05 0.07
C LEU A 529 -16.03 24.16 -1.00
N ALA A 530 -15.73 24.41 -2.28
CA ALA A 530 -16.23 23.62 -3.39
C ALA A 530 -15.77 22.15 -3.30
N LEU A 531 -14.50 21.92 -2.96
CA LEU A 531 -13.98 20.56 -2.76
C LEU A 531 -14.60 19.87 -1.54
N SER A 532 -14.82 20.61 -0.44
CA SER A 532 -15.47 20.09 0.77
C SER A 532 -16.89 19.63 0.47
N VAL A 533 -17.70 20.46 -0.20
CA VAL A 533 -19.07 20.11 -0.62
C VAL A 533 -19.07 18.89 -1.53
N LEU A 534 -18.14 18.83 -2.50
CA LEU A 534 -18.05 17.72 -3.44
C LEU A 534 -17.65 16.40 -2.76
N LEU A 535 -16.76 16.45 -1.78
CA LEU A 535 -16.38 15.29 -0.96
C LEU A 535 -17.54 14.83 -0.08
N LEU A 536 -18.25 15.74 0.59
CA LEU A 536 -19.38 15.41 1.47
C LEU A 536 -20.57 14.80 0.73
N LEU A 537 -20.91 15.33 -0.46
CA LEU A 537 -22.11 14.91 -1.20
C LEU A 537 -21.88 13.73 -2.16
N SER A 538 -20.63 13.40 -2.51
CA SER A 538 -20.34 12.37 -3.52
C SER A 538 -19.07 11.54 -3.32
N GLY A 539 -18.27 11.86 -2.29
CA GLY A 539 -16.92 11.31 -2.18
C GLY A 539 -16.04 11.75 -3.36
N TYR A 540 -16.23 12.94 -3.92
CA TYR A 540 -15.57 13.32 -5.18
C TYR A 540 -15.89 12.38 -6.36
N GLY A 541 -17.16 11.93 -6.42
CA GLY A 541 -17.68 11.09 -7.49
C GLY A 541 -17.15 9.66 -7.49
N THR A 542 -16.66 9.18 -6.33
CA THR A 542 -16.15 7.82 -6.17
C THR A 542 -17.19 6.88 -5.59
N ASN A 543 -18.22 7.41 -4.91
CA ASN A 543 -19.23 6.62 -4.22
C ASN A 543 -20.63 6.84 -4.80
N PHE A 544 -21.11 5.86 -5.56
CA PHE A 544 -22.43 5.89 -6.19
C PHE A 544 -23.58 5.88 -5.17
N TRP A 545 -23.47 5.06 -4.13
CA TRP A 545 -24.53 4.92 -3.11
C TRP A 545 -24.70 6.19 -2.28
N LEU A 546 -23.62 6.92 -2.00
CA LEU A 546 -23.67 8.22 -1.34
C LEU A 546 -24.48 9.23 -2.17
N VAL A 547 -24.18 9.35 -3.46
CA VAL A 547 -24.90 10.26 -4.36
C VAL A 547 -26.38 9.89 -4.44
N PHE A 548 -26.68 8.59 -4.54
CA PHE A 548 -28.06 8.12 -4.56
C PHE A 548 -28.81 8.44 -3.25
N GLY A 549 -28.16 8.30 -2.09
CA GLY A 549 -28.73 8.69 -0.80
C GLY A 549 -29.02 10.19 -0.71
N VAL A 550 -28.10 11.03 -1.18
CA VAL A 550 -28.27 12.49 -1.24
C VAL A 550 -29.47 12.87 -2.14
N GLY A 551 -29.57 12.26 -3.32
CA GLY A 551 -30.69 12.49 -4.23
C GLY A 551 -32.02 11.98 -3.69
N GLY A 552 -32.03 10.79 -3.08
CA GLY A 552 -33.20 10.20 -2.44
C GLY A 552 -33.78 11.10 -1.36
N LEU A 553 -32.93 11.64 -0.46
CA LEU A 553 -33.39 12.55 0.58
C LEU A 553 -34.01 13.83 0.01
N ALA A 554 -33.40 14.40 -1.04
CA ALA A 554 -33.97 15.56 -1.74
C ALA A 554 -35.33 15.22 -2.38
N ILE A 555 -35.46 14.05 -3.03
CA ILE A 555 -36.72 13.61 -3.64
C ILE A 555 -37.82 13.47 -2.60
N ALA A 556 -37.54 12.83 -1.45
CA ALA A 556 -38.47 12.68 -0.33
C ALA A 556 -38.94 14.05 0.19
N TYR A 557 -37.99 14.94 0.49
CA TYR A 557 -38.27 16.28 1.03
C TYR A 557 -39.18 17.09 0.12
N PHE A 558 -38.81 17.22 -1.16
CA PHE A 558 -39.61 17.99 -2.11
C PHE A 558 -40.94 17.32 -2.44
N GLY A 559 -41.02 15.98 -2.45
CA GLY A 559 -42.28 15.26 -2.61
C GLY A 559 -43.29 15.59 -1.50
N LEU A 560 -42.84 15.55 -0.25
CA LEU A 560 -43.66 15.96 0.91
C LEU A 560 -44.03 17.44 0.85
N LEU A 561 -43.09 18.30 0.45
CA LEU A 561 -43.31 19.74 0.33
C LEU A 561 -44.38 20.05 -0.72
N PHE A 562 -44.29 19.49 -1.93
CA PHE A 562 -45.29 19.71 -2.98
C PHE A 562 -46.67 19.18 -2.59
N TRP A 563 -46.72 18.03 -1.91
CA TRP A 563 -47.98 17.55 -1.35
C TRP A 563 -48.57 18.55 -0.34
N LEU A 564 -47.75 19.09 0.57
CA LEU A 564 -48.20 20.06 1.57
C LEU A 564 -48.69 21.37 0.91
N VAL A 565 -47.99 21.84 -0.12
CA VAL A 565 -48.39 23.00 -0.93
C VAL A 565 -49.70 22.74 -1.68
N ASP A 566 -49.89 21.52 -2.19
CA ASP A 566 -51.07 21.17 -2.98
C ASP A 566 -52.31 20.92 -2.11
N ARG A 567 -52.18 20.14 -1.04
CA ARG A 567 -53.28 19.59 -0.24
C ARG A 567 -53.64 20.37 1.01
N TYR A 568 -52.85 21.37 1.43
CA TYR A 568 -53.14 22.14 2.64
C TYR A 568 -53.45 23.63 2.32
N ARG A 569 -54.51 23.86 1.55
CA ARG A 569 -54.73 25.13 0.82
C ARG A 569 -55.87 26.02 1.33
N ARG A 570 -56.96 25.49 1.91
CA ARG A 570 -58.16 26.30 2.16
C ARG A 570 -58.88 25.89 3.45
N LEU A 571 -59.35 26.87 4.23
CA LEU A 571 -60.26 26.65 5.36
C LEU A 571 -61.72 27.01 5.00
N HIS A 572 -61.94 27.96 4.07
CA HIS A 572 -63.28 28.36 3.56
C HIS A 572 -63.25 28.82 2.08
N PRO A 573 -64.34 28.63 1.30
CA PRO A 573 -65.61 27.98 1.65
C PRO A 573 -65.59 26.45 1.49
N VAL A 574 -64.66 25.89 0.71
CA VAL A 574 -64.45 24.44 0.61
C VAL A 574 -63.01 24.11 1.03
N PRO A 575 -62.81 23.42 2.17
CA PRO A 575 -61.48 23.03 2.58
C PRO A 575 -60.96 21.90 1.69
N ILE A 576 -59.77 22.09 1.12
CA ILE A 576 -58.99 21.04 0.46
C ILE A 576 -57.98 20.62 1.52
N ILE A 577 -58.26 19.50 2.19
CA ILE A 577 -57.46 18.90 3.27
C ILE A 577 -57.17 17.45 2.86
N PRO A 578 -55.96 16.92 3.10
CA PRO A 578 -55.64 15.55 2.75
C PRO A 578 -56.52 14.56 3.50
N THR A 579 -56.87 13.46 2.83
CA THR A 579 -57.57 12.34 3.49
C THR A 579 -56.66 11.64 4.49
N SER A 580 -57.23 10.95 5.49
CA SER A 580 -56.43 10.15 6.44
C SER A 580 -55.59 9.09 5.74
N TYR A 581 -56.15 8.46 4.69
CA TYR A 581 -55.43 7.48 3.88
C TYR A 581 -54.23 8.11 3.15
N GLU A 582 -54.41 9.26 2.51
CA GLU A 582 -53.34 9.96 1.79
C GLU A 582 -52.24 10.42 2.76
N THR A 583 -52.63 10.98 3.91
CA THR A 583 -51.70 11.43 4.95
C THR A 583 -50.87 10.27 5.49
N ILE A 584 -51.51 9.15 5.84
CA ILE A 584 -50.79 7.94 6.29
C ILE A 584 -49.88 7.42 5.17
N SER A 585 -50.37 7.36 3.94
CA SER A 585 -49.58 6.85 2.80
C SER A 585 -48.35 7.70 2.53
N ILE A 586 -48.46 9.04 2.59
CA ILE A 586 -47.34 9.95 2.38
C ILE A 586 -46.37 9.93 3.53
N LEU A 587 -46.82 9.97 4.78
CA LEU A 587 -45.93 9.92 5.93
C LEU A 587 -45.17 8.59 6.00
N VAL A 588 -45.83 7.46 5.72
CA VAL A 588 -45.19 6.14 5.68
C VAL A 588 -44.18 6.07 4.53
N SER A 589 -44.56 6.46 3.30
CA SER A 589 -43.65 6.43 2.16
C SER A 589 -42.47 7.41 2.30
N PHE A 590 -42.70 8.60 2.88
CA PHE A 590 -41.67 9.57 3.21
C PHE A 590 -40.66 8.95 4.19
N SER A 591 -41.17 8.37 5.29
CA SER A 591 -40.33 7.73 6.32
C SER A 591 -39.51 6.58 5.73
N VAL A 592 -40.09 5.78 4.83
CA VAL A 592 -39.38 4.67 4.17
C VAL A 592 -38.28 5.18 3.23
N LEU A 593 -38.59 6.18 2.39
CA LEU A 593 -37.62 6.72 1.44
C LEU A 593 -36.49 7.46 2.15
N GLU A 594 -36.82 8.22 3.20
CA GLU A 594 -35.86 8.86 4.09
C GLU A 594 -34.98 7.82 4.79
N PHE A 595 -35.55 6.75 5.35
CA PHE A 595 -34.79 5.68 6.00
C PHE A 595 -33.72 5.07 5.08
N PHE A 596 -34.09 4.69 3.85
CA PHE A 596 -33.11 4.13 2.89
C PHE A 596 -32.08 5.16 2.44
N SER A 597 -32.47 6.43 2.28
CA SER A 597 -31.57 7.51 1.91
C SER A 597 -30.56 7.81 3.02
N LEU A 598 -31.01 7.87 4.27
CA LEU A 598 -30.16 8.01 5.45
C LEU A 598 -29.26 6.80 5.61
N LEU A 599 -29.77 5.58 5.49
CA LEU A 599 -28.95 4.36 5.55
C LEU A 599 -27.82 4.39 4.51
N ALA A 600 -28.11 4.84 3.28
CA ALA A 600 -27.10 4.99 2.24
C ALA A 600 -26.03 6.02 2.62
N ILE A 601 -26.42 7.18 3.19
CA ILE A 601 -25.48 8.22 3.65
C ILE A 601 -24.64 7.71 4.83
N PHE A 602 -25.27 7.16 5.87
CA PHE A 602 -24.58 6.71 7.10
C PHE A 602 -23.63 5.54 6.87
N ARG A 603 -23.90 4.70 5.87
CA ARG A 603 -23.02 3.58 5.52
C ARG A 603 -21.81 4.00 4.68
N ASN A 604 -21.91 5.09 3.91
CA ASN A 604 -20.96 5.42 2.84
C ASN A 604 -20.22 6.75 3.04
N ALA A 605 -20.75 7.67 3.84
CA ALA A 605 -20.09 8.93 4.14
C ALA A 605 -19.12 8.76 5.32
N GLU A 606 -17.90 9.29 5.19
CA GLU A 606 -16.98 9.40 6.34
C GLU A 606 -17.56 10.27 7.46
N GLN A 607 -18.29 11.34 7.09
CA GLN A 607 -18.83 12.34 8.01
C GLN A 607 -20.34 12.52 7.78
N PRO A 608 -21.19 11.54 8.15
CA PRO A 608 -22.60 11.51 7.76
C PRO A 608 -23.39 12.72 8.28
N TRP A 609 -23.11 13.18 9.50
CA TRP A 609 -23.76 14.36 10.08
C TRP A 609 -23.43 15.65 9.34
N LEU A 610 -22.18 15.82 8.89
CA LEU A 610 -21.77 16.98 8.11
C LEU A 610 -22.35 16.94 6.70
N THR A 611 -22.41 15.75 6.07
CA THR A 611 -23.12 15.55 4.80
C THR A 611 -24.59 15.94 4.93
N LEU A 612 -25.27 15.49 5.98
CA LEU A 612 -26.68 15.81 6.22
C LEU A 612 -26.89 17.31 6.49
N GLY A 613 -26.04 17.92 7.33
CA GLY A 613 -26.08 19.36 7.58
C GLY A 613 -25.86 20.19 6.31
N CYS A 614 -24.88 19.81 5.50
CA CYS A 614 -24.63 20.43 4.19
C CYS A 614 -25.85 20.32 3.27
N LEU A 615 -26.45 19.13 3.20
CA LEU A 615 -27.63 18.89 2.38
C LEU A 615 -28.84 19.72 2.85
N LEU A 616 -29.09 19.79 4.17
CA LEU A 616 -30.17 20.60 4.74
C LEU A 616 -29.99 22.09 4.43
N ILE A 617 -28.77 22.63 4.52
CA ILE A 617 -28.46 24.02 4.17
C ILE A 617 -28.79 24.29 2.69
N ILE A 618 -28.63 23.30 1.82
CA ILE A 618 -28.96 23.43 0.39
C ILE A 618 -30.46 23.30 0.16
N ILE A 619 -31.16 22.34 0.76
CA ILE A 619 -32.55 22.03 0.37
C ILE A 619 -33.62 22.75 1.20
N VAL A 620 -33.33 23.25 2.41
CA VAL A 620 -34.37 23.76 3.33
C VAL A 620 -34.60 25.27 3.27
N PRO A 621 -33.58 26.17 3.35
CA PRO A 621 -33.80 27.58 3.61
C PRO A 621 -34.64 28.30 2.55
N VAL A 622 -34.33 28.09 1.26
CA VAL A 622 -35.04 28.73 0.15
C VAL A 622 -36.47 28.19 0.00
N PRO A 623 -36.70 26.86 -0.09
CA PRO A 623 -38.07 26.34 -0.17
C PRO A 623 -38.93 26.69 1.04
N MET A 624 -38.36 26.69 2.25
CA MET A 624 -39.10 27.06 3.45
C MET A 624 -39.48 28.55 3.46
N ALA A 625 -38.58 29.44 3.04
CA ALA A 625 -38.90 30.87 2.92
C ALA A 625 -39.98 31.14 1.87
N LEU A 626 -39.91 30.45 0.71
CA LEU A 626 -40.95 30.52 -0.33
C LEU A 626 -42.29 29.98 0.19
N LEU A 627 -42.26 28.89 0.96
CA LEU A 627 -43.45 28.31 1.57
C LEU A 627 -44.07 29.26 2.59
N ILE A 628 -43.28 29.83 3.52
CA ILE A 628 -43.78 30.83 4.47
C ILE A 628 -44.44 32.01 3.74
N ARG A 629 -43.80 32.51 2.68
CA ARG A 629 -44.34 33.61 1.87
C ARG A 629 -45.63 33.23 1.15
N LEU A 630 -45.71 32.02 0.60
CA LEU A 630 -46.94 31.49 -0.02
C LEU A 630 -48.10 31.47 0.97
N TYR A 631 -47.85 31.03 2.21
CA TYR A 631 -48.86 30.97 3.26
C TYR A 631 -49.26 32.36 3.80
N GLN A 632 -48.35 33.34 3.77
CA GLN A 632 -48.63 34.74 4.13
C GLN A 632 -49.48 35.48 3.08
N GLN A 633 -49.29 35.20 1.79
CA GLN A 633 -49.90 35.96 0.68
C GLN A 633 -51.37 35.60 0.38
N GLY A 634 -51.97 34.66 1.12
CA GLY A 634 -53.32 34.17 0.84
C GLY A 634 -53.29 33.04 -0.17
N ARG A 635 -53.77 31.87 0.27
CA ARG A 635 -53.44 30.54 -0.26
C ARG A 635 -54.05 30.16 -1.63
N TYR A 636 -54.38 31.05 -2.58
CA TYR A 636 -55.10 30.60 -3.79
C TYR A 636 -55.30 31.67 -4.89
N HIS A 637 -55.70 31.16 -6.06
CA HIS A 637 -56.50 31.86 -7.07
C HIS A 637 -57.92 31.26 -7.03
N ASP A 638 -58.99 32.06 -7.10
CA ASP A 638 -60.39 31.62 -6.89
C ASP A 638 -60.91 30.54 -7.85
N LEU A 639 -60.18 30.28 -8.93
CA LEU A 639 -60.55 29.37 -10.02
C LEU A 639 -59.98 27.95 -9.84
N MET A 640 -59.12 27.74 -8.84
CA MET A 640 -58.40 26.48 -8.61
C MET A 640 -58.99 25.70 -7.42
N ASN A 641 -60.14 25.04 -7.63
CA ASN A 641 -60.87 24.29 -6.60
C ASN A 641 -60.45 22.81 -6.44
N VAL A 642 -59.41 22.33 -7.15
CA VAL A 642 -59.01 20.90 -7.16
C VAL A 642 -57.55 20.68 -6.74
N SER A 643 -56.61 20.53 -7.67
CA SER A 643 -55.16 20.42 -7.41
C SER A 643 -54.42 21.51 -8.18
N TYR A 644 -53.28 21.97 -7.66
CA TYR A 644 -52.35 22.86 -8.37
C TYR A 644 -51.68 22.14 -9.53
N PHE A 645 -51.55 20.82 -9.43
CA PHE A 645 -50.85 20.01 -10.41
C PHE A 645 -51.85 19.31 -11.33
N THR A 646 -51.55 19.34 -12.63
CA THR A 646 -52.36 18.73 -13.68
C THR A 646 -51.63 17.60 -14.38
N GLU A 647 -52.29 16.48 -14.62
CA GLU A 647 -51.76 15.37 -15.41
C GLU A 647 -52.29 15.39 -16.84
N ASP A 648 -51.53 14.79 -17.75
CA ASP A 648 -52.00 14.62 -19.12
C ASP A 648 -53.07 13.52 -19.18
N GLY A 649 -54.30 13.92 -19.55
CA GLY A 649 -55.47 13.02 -19.60
C GLY A 649 -55.33 11.85 -20.57
N THR A 650 -54.31 11.87 -21.44
CA THR A 650 -54.01 10.78 -22.41
C THR A 650 -53.12 9.66 -21.85
N PHE A 651 -52.52 9.83 -20.66
CA PHE A 651 -51.55 8.88 -20.10
C PHE A 651 -52.16 7.89 -19.10
N ARG A 652 -52.56 6.70 -19.59
CA ARG A 652 -52.76 5.49 -18.75
C ARG A 652 -51.68 4.42 -18.98
N GLN A 653 -50.56 4.75 -19.64
CA GLN A 653 -49.46 3.83 -19.89
C GLN A 653 -48.12 4.49 -19.53
N LEU A 654 -47.30 3.76 -18.77
CA LEU A 654 -45.97 4.17 -18.34
C LEU A 654 -45.05 4.29 -19.57
N ARG A 655 -44.79 5.52 -20.04
CA ARG A 655 -43.85 5.79 -21.13
C ARG A 655 -42.83 6.83 -20.69
N LEU A 656 -41.55 6.49 -20.82
CA LEU A 656 -40.43 7.44 -20.73
C LEU A 656 -40.56 8.47 -21.87
N LEU A 657 -41.03 9.67 -21.54
CA LEU A 657 -41.23 10.78 -22.49
C LEU A 657 -39.88 11.43 -22.86
N ILE A 658 -39.23 10.91 -23.90
CA ILE A 658 -38.16 11.63 -24.61
C ILE A 658 -38.82 12.76 -25.42
N GLY A 659 -38.34 13.98 -25.21
CA GLY A 659 -39.03 15.24 -25.50
C GLY A 659 -39.68 15.36 -26.87
N ARG A 660 -41.00 15.62 -26.86
CA ARG A 660 -41.65 16.43 -27.90
C ARG A 660 -42.10 17.75 -27.26
N LEU A 661 -41.82 18.87 -27.93
CA LEU A 661 -42.45 20.15 -27.62
C LEU A 661 -43.96 20.01 -27.89
N PRO A 662 -44.83 20.30 -26.91
CA PRO A 662 -46.26 20.15 -27.11
C PRO A 662 -46.77 21.29 -27.99
N VAL A 663 -47.25 20.93 -29.19
CA VAL A 663 -47.98 21.85 -30.06
C VAL A 663 -49.39 22.02 -29.48
N ILE A 664 -49.75 23.23 -29.07
CA ILE A 664 -51.10 23.56 -28.60
C ILE A 664 -52.07 23.43 -29.78
N PRO A 665 -53.17 22.65 -29.66
CA PRO A 665 -54.10 22.45 -30.77
C PRO A 665 -54.96 23.72 -30.89
N ARG A 666 -55.16 24.21 -32.12
CA ARG A 666 -55.96 25.43 -32.37
C ARG A 666 -57.41 25.28 -31.86
N ASN A 667 -57.97 24.07 -31.91
CA ASN A 667 -59.36 23.78 -31.58
C ASN A 667 -59.57 23.55 -30.07
N GLN A 668 -60.55 24.23 -29.46
CA GLN A 668 -60.77 24.30 -28.00
C GLN A 668 -61.14 22.95 -27.36
N THR A 669 -61.88 22.09 -28.05
CA THR A 669 -62.28 20.76 -27.55
C THR A 669 -61.12 19.77 -27.40
N PHE A 670 -60.02 19.97 -28.13
CA PHE A 670 -58.79 19.17 -28.01
C PHE A 670 -57.79 19.76 -27.01
N ARG A 671 -58.18 20.83 -26.29
CA ARG A 671 -57.40 21.42 -25.19
C ARG A 671 -57.63 20.74 -23.84
N GLU A 672 -58.48 19.71 -23.74
CA GLU A 672 -58.66 18.81 -22.58
C GLU A 672 -57.41 17.94 -22.29
N ARG A 673 -56.23 18.52 -22.48
CA ARG A 673 -54.96 17.82 -22.35
C ARG A 673 -54.55 17.68 -20.90
N TYR A 674 -55.13 18.46 -19.99
CA TYR A 674 -54.68 18.60 -18.61
C TYR A 674 -55.85 18.40 -17.65
N MET A 675 -55.77 17.39 -16.78
CA MET A 675 -56.76 17.08 -15.75
C MET A 675 -56.14 17.27 -14.37
N PRO A 676 -56.87 17.82 -13.38
CA PRO A 676 -56.34 17.95 -12.04
C PRO A 676 -56.10 16.57 -11.39
N LEU A 677 -55.11 16.49 -10.50
CA LEU A 677 -54.89 15.30 -9.68
C LEU A 677 -56.12 15.02 -8.82
N LEU A 678 -56.84 13.94 -9.14
CA LEU A 678 -58.06 13.53 -8.42
C LEU A 678 -57.75 13.25 -6.94
N CYS A 679 -58.65 13.62 -6.04
CA CYS A 679 -58.41 13.48 -4.60
C CYS A 679 -58.69 12.05 -4.09
N ASP A 680 -59.64 11.33 -4.69
CA ASP A 680 -60.22 10.10 -4.11
C ASP A 680 -59.68 8.79 -4.70
N ARG A 681 -58.62 8.85 -5.51
CA ARG A 681 -58.05 7.64 -6.13
C ARG A 681 -56.88 7.09 -5.34
N ARG A 682 -56.86 5.77 -5.17
CA ARG A 682 -55.72 5.04 -4.61
C ARG A 682 -54.47 5.32 -5.46
N TRP A 683 -53.31 5.49 -4.82
CA TRP A 683 -51.99 5.74 -5.42
C TRP A 683 -51.70 7.16 -5.95
N ASN A 684 -52.65 8.10 -5.94
CA ASN A 684 -52.41 9.47 -6.43
C ASN A 684 -51.33 10.25 -5.67
N TRP A 685 -51.05 9.87 -4.42
CA TRP A 685 -49.95 10.44 -3.64
C TRP A 685 -48.56 10.19 -4.23
N LEU A 686 -48.39 9.16 -5.08
CA LEU A 686 -47.11 8.91 -5.75
C LEU A 686 -46.75 9.99 -6.76
N ASN A 687 -47.74 10.73 -7.28
CA ASN A 687 -47.51 11.75 -8.28
C ASN A 687 -46.64 12.90 -7.75
N TYR A 688 -46.62 13.15 -6.44
CA TYR A 688 -45.72 14.14 -5.83
C TYR A 688 -44.26 13.66 -5.83
N TYR A 689 -44.01 12.37 -5.56
CA TYR A 689 -42.66 11.81 -5.65
C TYR A 689 -42.20 11.65 -7.10
N ASP A 690 -43.10 11.27 -8.00
CA ASP A 690 -42.83 11.24 -9.44
C ASP A 690 -42.53 12.64 -9.99
N PHE A 691 -43.29 13.65 -9.57
CA PHE A 691 -43.01 15.05 -9.91
C PHE A 691 -41.64 15.48 -9.39
N SER A 692 -41.36 15.22 -8.10
CA SER A 692 -40.07 15.53 -7.47
C SER A 692 -38.89 14.83 -8.17
N LEU A 693 -39.03 13.54 -8.49
CA LEU A 693 -38.04 12.74 -9.21
C LEU A 693 -37.80 13.28 -10.62
N ASN A 694 -38.87 13.53 -11.38
CA ASN A 694 -38.78 14.07 -12.73
C ASN A 694 -38.12 15.46 -12.72
N ASN A 695 -38.48 16.29 -11.75
CA ASN A 695 -37.91 17.62 -11.62
C ASN A 695 -36.42 17.60 -11.25
N LEU A 696 -35.98 16.58 -10.49
CA LEU A 696 -34.57 16.41 -10.13
C LEU A 696 -33.74 15.76 -11.25
N VAL A 697 -34.31 14.86 -12.06
CA VAL A 697 -33.54 14.00 -12.99
C VAL A 697 -33.71 14.36 -14.47
N LYS A 698 -34.74 15.12 -14.85
CA LYS A 698 -35.05 15.39 -16.26
C LYS A 698 -34.29 16.60 -16.83
N LEU A 699 -33.66 16.39 -17.99
CA LEU A 699 -33.04 17.47 -18.77
C LEU A 699 -34.11 18.25 -19.53
N GLY A 700 -34.25 19.54 -19.19
CA GLY A 700 -35.22 20.47 -19.78
C GLY A 700 -36.50 20.64 -18.97
N PHE A 701 -36.80 21.87 -18.57
CA PHE A 701 -38.00 22.21 -17.80
C PHE A 701 -39.20 22.32 -18.74
N ASN A 702 -39.96 21.24 -18.86
CA ASN A 702 -41.17 21.18 -19.69
C ASN A 702 -42.25 20.32 -19.02
N ASP A 703 -42.37 20.37 -17.70
CA ASP A 703 -43.39 19.61 -16.98
C ASP A 703 -44.78 20.18 -17.31
N ILE A 704 -45.70 19.26 -17.58
CA ILE A 704 -47.09 19.55 -17.88
C ILE A 704 -47.84 19.97 -16.62
N ARG A 705 -47.41 19.50 -15.44
CA ARG A 705 -48.05 19.77 -14.14
C ARG A 705 -48.03 21.23 -13.71
N LEU A 706 -47.26 22.10 -14.37
CA LEU A 706 -47.09 23.51 -13.99
C LEU A 706 -47.68 24.51 -15.00
N ARG A 707 -48.54 24.07 -15.92
CA ARG A 707 -48.98 24.89 -17.08
C ARG A 707 -50.32 25.59 -16.92
N ASP A 708 -50.92 25.48 -15.75
CA ASP A 708 -52.17 26.18 -15.46
C ASP A 708 -51.91 27.69 -15.37
N GLU A 709 -52.75 28.49 -16.02
CA GLU A 709 -52.62 29.95 -16.04
C GLU A 709 -52.83 30.59 -14.67
N HIS A 710 -53.52 29.90 -13.76
CA HIS A 710 -53.84 30.35 -12.42
C HIS A 710 -52.90 29.77 -11.35
N LEU A 711 -51.82 29.08 -11.73
CA LEU A 711 -50.81 28.57 -10.81
C LEU A 711 -50.03 29.75 -10.16
N PRO A 712 -49.97 29.84 -8.81
CA PRO A 712 -49.17 30.86 -8.15
C PRO A 712 -47.70 30.79 -8.53
N GLY A 713 -47.11 31.94 -8.92
CA GLY A 713 -45.71 32.01 -9.35
C GLY A 713 -44.68 31.53 -8.31
N ILE A 714 -45.02 31.55 -7.02
CA ILE A 714 -44.17 30.99 -5.95
C ILE A 714 -44.02 29.47 -6.07
N ILE A 715 -45.08 28.76 -6.46
CA ILE A 715 -45.04 27.30 -6.66
C ILE A 715 -44.17 26.97 -7.86
N SER A 716 -44.32 27.73 -8.95
CA SER A 716 -43.41 27.64 -10.09
C SER A 716 -41.96 27.91 -9.67
N ALA A 717 -41.71 28.96 -8.88
CA ALA A 717 -40.37 29.28 -8.38
C ALA A 717 -39.75 28.15 -7.55
N LEU A 718 -40.56 27.45 -6.75
CA LEU A 718 -40.12 26.31 -5.96
C LEU A 718 -39.76 25.10 -6.84
N ALA A 719 -40.56 24.83 -7.88
CA ALA A 719 -40.24 23.82 -8.87
C ALA A 719 -38.96 24.19 -9.66
N TRP A 720 -38.79 25.45 -10.06
CA TRP A 720 -37.58 25.94 -10.72
C TRP A 720 -36.33 25.83 -9.82
N TYR A 721 -36.49 26.06 -8.52
CA TYR A 721 -35.42 25.86 -7.55
C TYR A 721 -34.95 24.40 -7.51
N GLN A 722 -35.88 23.45 -7.32
CA GLN A 722 -35.53 22.04 -7.32
C GLN A 722 -34.97 21.59 -8.68
N TRP A 723 -35.50 22.09 -9.80
CA TRP A 723 -34.97 21.78 -11.13
C TRP A 723 -33.52 22.24 -11.31
N SER A 724 -33.19 23.44 -10.80
CA SER A 724 -31.83 23.97 -10.83
C SER A 724 -30.87 23.11 -10.01
N LEU A 725 -31.31 22.62 -8.85
CA LEU A 725 -30.58 21.60 -8.07
C LEU A 725 -30.46 20.29 -8.84
N GLY A 726 -31.51 19.90 -9.57
CA GLY A 726 -31.55 18.73 -10.44
C GLY A 726 -30.45 18.73 -11.51
N LEU A 727 -30.20 19.87 -12.16
CA LEU A 727 -29.09 19.98 -13.12
C LEU A 727 -27.72 19.69 -12.48
N ILE A 728 -27.49 20.21 -11.27
CA ILE A 728 -26.25 19.96 -10.52
C ILE A 728 -26.18 18.48 -10.13
N TYR A 729 -27.29 17.92 -9.64
CA TYR A 729 -27.39 16.52 -9.23
C TYR A 729 -27.17 15.55 -10.41
N ILE A 730 -27.79 15.79 -11.57
CA ILE A 730 -27.58 14.97 -12.77
C ILE A 730 -26.12 15.03 -13.21
N THR A 731 -25.49 16.22 -13.17
CA THR A 731 -24.07 16.35 -13.49
C THR A 731 -23.23 15.52 -12.54
N LEU A 732 -23.54 15.55 -11.24
CA LEU A 732 -22.89 14.75 -10.20
C LEU A 732 -23.09 13.25 -10.41
N VAL A 733 -24.31 12.80 -10.72
CA VAL A 733 -24.65 11.39 -11.00
C VAL A 733 -23.92 10.90 -12.23
N LEU A 734 -23.98 11.63 -13.34
CA LEU A 734 -23.29 11.24 -14.58
C LEU A 734 -21.78 11.19 -14.38
N TRP A 735 -21.22 12.15 -13.67
CA TRP A 735 -19.79 12.17 -13.34
C TRP A 735 -19.38 11.01 -12.43
N THR A 736 -20.22 10.66 -11.45
CA THR A 736 -19.99 9.53 -10.55
C THR A 736 -20.08 8.21 -11.31
N LEU A 737 -21.12 8.03 -12.12
CA LEU A 737 -21.31 6.85 -12.97
C LEU A 737 -20.13 6.65 -13.94
N SER A 738 -19.59 7.74 -14.48
CA SER A 738 -18.42 7.68 -15.38
C SER A 738 -17.15 7.18 -14.67
N ARG A 739 -17.08 7.26 -13.35
CA ARG A 739 -15.94 6.81 -12.53
C ARG A 739 -16.15 5.46 -11.87
N THR A 740 -17.40 5.09 -11.58
CA THR A 740 -17.72 3.83 -10.90
C THR A 740 -18.02 2.69 -11.86
N ILE A 741 -18.54 2.99 -13.06
CA ILE A 741 -18.87 1.97 -14.06
C ILE A 741 -17.77 1.92 -15.14
N PRO A 742 -16.96 0.84 -15.19
CA PRO A 742 -15.98 0.67 -16.25
C PRO A 742 -16.67 0.61 -17.62
N GLY A 743 -16.12 1.32 -18.61
CA GLY A 743 -16.65 1.37 -19.98
C GLY A 743 -17.70 2.46 -20.24
N LEU A 744 -18.33 3.06 -19.22
CA LEU A 744 -19.30 4.14 -19.45
C LEU A 744 -18.64 5.42 -19.99
N ASN A 745 -17.37 5.66 -19.66
CA ASN A 745 -16.59 6.76 -20.25
C ASN A 745 -16.50 6.67 -21.79
N LEU A 746 -16.53 5.47 -22.39
CA LEU A 746 -16.52 5.34 -23.85
C LEU A 746 -17.83 5.86 -24.48
N LEU A 747 -18.98 5.69 -23.80
CA LEU A 747 -20.27 6.17 -24.29
C LEU A 747 -20.46 7.69 -24.11
N ILE A 748 -19.86 8.28 -23.07
CA ILE A 748 -19.98 9.71 -22.78
C ILE A 748 -18.99 10.56 -23.60
N TYR A 749 -17.85 9.98 -24.02
CA TYR A 749 -16.81 10.65 -24.82
C TYR A 749 -16.80 10.29 -26.32
N LEU A 750 -17.75 9.48 -26.80
CA LEU A 750 -18.00 9.32 -28.24
C LEU A 750 -18.61 10.62 -28.80
N LYS A 751 -17.73 11.53 -29.21
CA LYS A 751 -17.98 12.55 -30.22
C LYS A 751 -17.17 12.23 -31.47
#